data_AF-A0AA86V714-F1
#
_entry.id   AF-A0AA86V714-F1
#
_cell.length_a   1.000
_cell.length_b   1.000
_cell.length_c   1.000
_cell.angle_alpha   90.00
_cell.angle_beta   90.00
_cell.angle_gamma   90.00
#
_symmetry.space_group_name_H-M   'P 1'
#
loop_
_entity.id
_entity.type
_entity.pdbx_description
1 polymer ?
#
loop_
_entity_poly.entity_id
_entity_poly.type
_entity_poly.pdbx_seq_one_letter_code
_entity_poly.pdbx_strand_id
1 'polypeptide(L)'
;MLRKLRTAVSREFALQSIGKAYQRLEDHYDKVPRVYISEQEQREEFKRKHPDSKNLQFPPLPTGIAMQEQMDPITEDEIKSIILRIKKGKSSGDDGLTGSHLKYLVYQHEHFLKILEFFFNQLLSNPAHLQDCKQLFRFRAILLPKKSGGLRPVSCESMILAVFSSCLKTRLMQQVDIHEHQFCFKSGGITHALARVEQFKVQGKTLTLADCTNAYQAIDHNAIMHALQLQGVNSLFVEYYRAYLNTRSCKYADTLTTGVQAGNSVSSLAFSICLNYVITAMEAKGYQLSVFADDIQISHDPNVDKDVVLMELSELLQPLGLELALEKCSSTQNGGEITFLGQTFSQTSTSSLAERLTDKIDKCLKVLEASPITNHQKFLLLRSVVLPKVNYAPLVDFAPKTPLDSFDNQYGPIDQMVFKYASDLFAVKDLSETEQADFFTNSASKGGLEMVVPSLYYDFMQAQQKAVLAGGVGIFKALRAEYLKTLQDHPGVPAIGYAINNFTYLTDNELFDLIKHRFQVLNKELDSDSKCLLCGNRMTAQHEIKCNRNAGIRTVRHDYVMKKVLAKIDHHRHPRPVDKAHGNLPSSDKLEKPDIEFQYQNATYVLDVTFAVEANICNAFKGKILKYGGTYGDNRVIPLVLRYNGTVYEKSMNLLTKYLPEITDSFLSKHCCLAVARANEEAKLRYTSLITNALHDETIAIKHGQKRDRHATGRRALRAPPGLEGAGARQEGEAQGNAGSGGLGTTADN
;
A
#
# COMPACT_ATOMS: atom_id res chain seq x y z
N MET A 1 5.16 26.33 7.37
CA MET A 1 5.31 25.36 6.25
C MET A 1 4.57 24.05 6.52
N LEU A 2 4.90 23.32 7.60
CA LEU A 2 4.41 21.97 7.95
C LEU A 2 2.88 21.74 7.80
N ARG A 3 2.02 22.70 8.20
CA ARG A 3 0.56 22.59 8.03
C ARG A 3 0.12 22.36 6.57
N LYS A 4 0.79 23.01 5.60
CA LYS A 4 0.51 22.82 4.16
C LYS A 4 0.90 21.41 3.72
N LEU A 5 2.04 20.88 4.20
CA LEU A 5 2.51 19.52 3.92
C LEU A 5 1.55 18.48 4.50
N ARG A 6 1.19 18.56 5.79
CA ARG A 6 0.23 17.63 6.43
C ARG A 6 -1.13 17.63 5.71
N THR A 7 -1.60 18.79 5.26
CA THR A 7 -2.84 18.91 4.46
C THR A 7 -2.69 18.22 3.10
N ALA A 8 -1.59 18.43 2.38
CA ALA A 8 -1.34 17.79 1.09
C ALA A 8 -1.24 16.26 1.23
N VAL A 9 -0.47 15.77 2.20
CA VAL A 9 -0.32 14.34 2.49
C VAL A 9 -1.67 13.71 2.85
N SER A 10 -2.49 14.36 3.68
CA SER A 10 -3.83 13.86 4.04
C SER A 10 -4.76 13.74 2.83
N ARG A 11 -4.66 14.66 1.85
CA ARG A 11 -5.39 14.55 0.57
C ARG A 11 -4.92 13.36 -0.26
N GLU A 12 -3.61 13.12 -0.36
CA GLU A 12 -3.08 11.95 -1.07
C GLU A 12 -3.54 10.64 -0.41
N PHE A 13 -3.60 10.58 0.93
CA PHE A 13 -4.17 9.43 1.66
C PHE A 13 -5.65 9.20 1.33
N ALA A 14 -6.47 10.25 1.31
CA ALA A 14 -7.89 10.16 0.93
C ALA A 14 -8.08 9.65 -0.52
N LEU A 15 -7.16 9.99 -1.42
CA LEU A 15 -7.09 9.49 -2.80
C LEU A 15 -6.38 8.13 -2.94
N GLN A 16 -6.03 7.48 -1.82
CA GLN A 16 -5.25 6.22 -1.76
C GLN A 16 -3.92 6.28 -2.55
N SER A 17 -3.35 7.47 -2.66
CA SER A 17 -2.16 7.81 -3.44
C SER A 17 -0.90 7.81 -2.56
N ILE A 18 -0.75 6.76 -1.76
CA ILE A 18 0.33 6.59 -0.76
C ILE A 18 1.75 6.84 -1.28
N GLY A 19 2.05 6.48 -2.53
CA GLY A 19 3.36 6.77 -3.14
C GLY A 19 3.60 8.27 -3.32
N LYS A 20 2.57 9.03 -3.74
CA LYS A 20 2.62 10.50 -3.81
C LYS A 20 2.66 11.13 -2.42
N ALA A 21 1.95 10.54 -1.46
CA ALA A 21 1.99 10.95 -0.05
C ALA A 21 3.42 10.85 0.51
N TYR A 22 4.09 9.72 0.28
CA TYR A 22 5.49 9.50 0.65
C TYR A 22 6.45 10.42 -0.12
N GLN A 23 6.31 10.56 -1.45
CA GLN A 23 7.20 11.42 -2.23
C GLN A 23 7.21 12.85 -1.71
N ARG A 24 6.03 13.41 -1.37
CA ARG A 24 5.93 14.76 -0.78
C ARG A 24 6.66 14.91 0.56
N LEU A 25 6.82 13.83 1.32
CA LEU A 25 7.57 13.80 2.58
C LEU A 25 9.08 13.66 2.31
N GLU A 26 9.46 12.78 1.39
CA GLU A 26 10.86 12.60 0.93
C GLU A 26 11.40 13.90 0.32
N ASP A 27 10.66 14.55 -0.60
CA ASP A 27 11.00 15.84 -1.19
C ASP A 27 11.19 16.94 -0.13
N HIS A 28 10.40 16.91 0.95
CA HIS A 28 10.50 17.88 2.04
C HIS A 28 11.70 17.62 2.95
N TYR A 29 11.95 16.34 3.27
CA TYR A 29 13.06 15.89 4.11
C TYR A 29 14.41 16.17 3.44
N ASP A 30 14.56 15.77 2.18
CA ASP A 30 15.74 16.01 1.35
C ASP A 30 15.93 17.51 1.02
N LYS A 31 14.97 18.37 1.42
CA LYS A 31 14.90 19.80 1.08
C LYS A 31 15.03 20.05 -0.41
N VAL A 32 14.56 19.11 -1.25
CA VAL A 32 14.74 19.15 -2.71
C VAL A 32 14.25 20.50 -3.22
N PRO A 33 15.14 21.34 -3.77
CA PRO A 33 14.70 22.54 -4.45
C PRO A 33 13.73 22.09 -5.53
N ARG A 34 12.53 22.67 -5.59
CA ARG A 34 11.73 22.52 -6.80
C ARG A 34 12.53 23.19 -7.90
N VAL A 35 13.19 22.38 -8.72
CA VAL A 35 13.92 22.81 -9.91
C VAL A 35 12.88 23.33 -10.90
N TYR A 36 12.49 24.59 -10.70
CA TYR A 36 11.70 25.36 -11.65
C TYR A 36 12.66 25.86 -12.72
N ILE A 37 13.11 24.94 -13.57
CA ILE A 37 13.50 25.35 -14.92
C ILE A 37 12.28 26.00 -15.58
N SER A 38 12.52 27.08 -16.29
CA SER A 38 11.52 27.85 -17.03
C SER A 38 10.77 26.98 -18.04
N GLU A 39 9.62 27.44 -18.53
CA GLU A 39 8.91 26.71 -19.58
C GLU A 39 9.72 26.61 -20.88
N GLN A 40 10.61 27.58 -21.14
CA GLN A 40 11.55 27.53 -22.25
C GLN A 40 12.58 26.40 -22.07
N GLU A 41 13.29 26.36 -20.94
CA GLU A 41 14.24 25.28 -20.64
C GLU A 41 13.57 23.89 -20.63
N GLN A 42 12.32 23.79 -20.16
CA GLN A 42 11.55 22.54 -20.24
C GLN A 42 11.24 22.16 -21.70
N ARG A 43 10.96 23.13 -22.59
CA ARG A 43 10.73 22.89 -24.01
C ARG A 43 12.03 22.48 -24.72
N GLU A 44 13.15 23.12 -24.39
CA GLU A 44 14.47 22.83 -24.95
C GLU A 44 14.96 21.44 -24.53
N GLU A 45 14.90 21.09 -23.24
CA GLU A 45 15.22 19.74 -22.76
C GLU A 45 14.26 18.70 -23.36
N PHE A 46 12.96 19.00 -23.48
CA PHE A 46 12.03 18.10 -24.14
C PHE A 46 12.43 17.83 -25.59
N LYS A 47 12.74 18.88 -26.37
CA LYS A 47 13.22 18.74 -27.76
C LYS A 47 14.53 17.94 -27.84
N ARG A 48 15.52 18.28 -27.00
CA ARG A 48 16.80 17.55 -26.93
C ARG A 48 16.64 16.06 -26.61
N LYS A 49 15.53 15.68 -25.95
CA LYS A 49 15.19 14.30 -25.64
C LYS A 49 14.38 13.57 -26.72
N HIS A 50 13.83 14.26 -27.72
CA HIS A 50 13.06 13.68 -28.82
C HIS A 50 13.70 14.09 -30.16
N PRO A 51 14.66 13.31 -30.69
CA PRO A 51 15.34 13.63 -31.94
C PRO A 51 14.37 13.55 -33.12
N ASP A 52 14.59 14.34 -34.17
CA ASP A 52 13.80 14.25 -35.41
C ASP A 52 14.03 12.89 -36.11
N SER A 53 13.06 12.46 -36.94
CA SER A 53 13.18 11.19 -37.66
C SER A 53 14.30 11.25 -38.69
N LYS A 54 15.08 10.18 -38.75
CA LYS A 54 16.11 9.96 -39.78
C LYS A 54 15.52 9.45 -41.10
N ASN A 55 14.19 9.31 -41.19
CA ASN A 55 13.44 8.78 -42.34
C ASN A 55 14.04 7.47 -42.88
N LEU A 56 14.32 6.54 -41.97
CA LEU A 56 15.02 5.30 -42.28
C LEU A 56 14.20 4.44 -43.25
N GLN A 57 14.86 3.95 -44.29
CA GLN A 57 14.28 3.02 -45.26
C GLN A 57 14.54 1.58 -44.78
N PHE A 58 13.51 0.76 -44.84
CA PHE A 58 13.55 -0.65 -44.47
C PHE A 58 13.46 -1.52 -45.73
N PRO A 59 14.04 -2.73 -45.71
CA PRO A 59 13.91 -3.66 -46.82
C PRO A 59 12.42 -4.00 -47.08
N PRO A 60 12.06 -4.40 -48.31
CA PRO A 60 10.71 -4.88 -48.59
C PRO A 60 10.39 -6.09 -47.70
N LEU A 61 9.12 -6.21 -47.31
CA LEU A 61 8.67 -7.36 -46.52
C LEU A 61 8.88 -8.66 -47.32
N PRO A 62 9.38 -9.74 -46.69
CA PRO A 62 9.46 -11.06 -47.30
C PRO A 62 8.14 -11.50 -47.95
N THR A 63 8.23 -12.10 -49.13
CA THR A 63 7.07 -12.66 -49.84
C THR A 63 6.45 -13.79 -49.02
N GLY A 64 5.13 -13.75 -48.82
CA GLY A 64 4.39 -14.82 -48.15
C GLY A 64 4.13 -14.62 -46.66
N ILE A 65 4.46 -13.47 -46.06
CA ILE A 65 3.98 -13.14 -44.72
C ILE A 65 2.46 -12.95 -44.77
N ALA A 66 1.73 -13.94 -44.23
CA ALA A 66 0.29 -13.84 -44.03
C ALA A 66 0.00 -12.83 -42.91
N MET A 67 -0.77 -11.78 -43.22
CA MET A 67 -1.33 -10.91 -42.18
C MET A 67 -2.40 -11.71 -41.43
N GLN A 68 -2.40 -11.63 -40.10
CA GLN A 68 -3.41 -12.26 -39.28
C GLN A 68 -4.78 -11.59 -39.46
N GLU A 69 -5.83 -12.40 -39.41
CA GLU A 69 -7.22 -11.97 -39.61
C GLU A 69 -7.73 -11.03 -38.49
N GLN A 70 -9.02 -10.73 -38.53
CA GLN A 70 -9.68 -9.73 -37.70
C GLN A 70 -9.39 -9.91 -36.20
N MET A 71 -9.03 -8.80 -35.53
CA MET A 71 -8.93 -8.77 -34.08
C MET A 71 -10.29 -9.01 -33.42
N ASP A 72 -10.30 -9.81 -32.35
CA ASP A 72 -11.38 -9.87 -31.37
C ASP A 72 -11.87 -8.45 -31.00
N PRO A 73 -13.19 -8.19 -30.99
CA PRO A 73 -13.72 -6.92 -30.54
C PRO A 73 -13.41 -6.68 -29.05
N ILE A 74 -13.20 -5.42 -28.71
CA ILE A 74 -13.11 -4.96 -27.31
C ILE A 74 -14.52 -4.95 -26.74
N THR A 75 -14.69 -5.38 -25.48
CA THR A 75 -16.01 -5.57 -24.84
C THR A 75 -16.23 -4.69 -23.61
N GLU A 76 -17.49 -4.44 -23.23
CA GLU A 76 -17.86 -3.73 -21.99
C GLU A 76 -17.16 -4.31 -20.74
N ASP A 77 -17.10 -5.64 -20.61
CA ASP A 77 -16.52 -6.32 -19.44
C ASP A 77 -14.99 -6.20 -19.37
N GLU A 78 -14.30 -6.23 -20.51
CA GLU A 78 -12.86 -5.95 -20.59
C GLU A 78 -12.57 -4.52 -20.09
N ILE A 79 -13.30 -3.54 -20.64
CA ILE A 79 -13.20 -2.11 -20.29
C ILE A 79 -13.46 -1.90 -18.79
N LYS A 80 -14.56 -2.46 -18.27
CA LYS A 80 -14.95 -2.40 -16.86
C LYS A 80 -13.87 -3.00 -15.94
N SER A 81 -13.36 -4.18 -16.29
CA SER A 81 -12.28 -4.87 -15.57
C SER A 81 -11.01 -4.03 -15.51
N ILE A 82 -10.64 -3.35 -16.60
CA ILE A 82 -9.48 -2.45 -16.63
C ILE A 82 -9.73 -1.20 -15.77
N ILE A 83 -10.87 -0.51 -15.95
CA ILE A 83 -11.21 0.69 -15.17
C ILE A 83 -11.18 0.41 -13.68
N LEU A 84 -11.78 -0.70 -13.22
CA LEU A 84 -11.82 -1.08 -11.82
C LEU A 84 -10.42 -1.36 -11.23
N ARG A 85 -9.45 -1.79 -12.04
CA ARG A 85 -8.05 -1.99 -11.64
C ARG A 85 -7.21 -0.70 -11.59
N ILE A 86 -7.60 0.38 -12.28
CA ILE A 86 -6.85 1.65 -12.27
C ILE A 86 -6.79 2.25 -10.84
N LYS A 87 -5.61 2.71 -10.40
CA LYS A 87 -5.45 3.40 -9.11
C LYS A 87 -6.17 4.75 -9.14
N LYS A 88 -6.96 5.08 -8.10
CA LYS A 88 -7.81 6.28 -8.04
C LYS A 88 -7.04 7.58 -8.38
N GLY A 89 -5.90 7.82 -7.73
CA GLY A 89 -5.01 8.94 -8.04
C GLY A 89 -3.87 8.63 -9.01
N LYS A 90 -4.04 7.71 -9.97
CA LYS A 90 -3.17 7.67 -11.17
C LYS A 90 -3.24 9.06 -11.81
N SER A 91 -2.08 9.57 -12.23
CA SER A 91 -1.96 10.91 -12.83
C SER A 91 -2.76 10.98 -14.13
N SER A 92 -3.53 12.06 -14.31
CA SER A 92 -4.32 12.33 -15.52
C SER A 92 -3.46 12.65 -16.74
N GLY A 93 -4.08 12.58 -17.92
CA GLY A 93 -3.56 13.22 -19.13
C GLY A 93 -3.72 14.73 -19.09
N ASP A 94 -3.74 15.34 -20.28
CA ASP A 94 -4.00 16.78 -20.44
C ASP A 94 -5.49 17.13 -20.20
N ASP A 95 -6.38 16.16 -20.42
CA ASP A 95 -7.84 16.19 -20.18
C ASP A 95 -8.27 16.31 -18.70
N GLY A 96 -7.34 16.15 -17.76
CA GLY A 96 -7.65 16.14 -16.32
C GLY A 96 -8.44 14.92 -15.82
N LEU A 97 -8.74 13.93 -16.67
CA LEU A 97 -9.49 12.74 -16.26
C LEU A 97 -8.63 11.81 -15.40
N THR A 98 -9.19 11.31 -14.29
CA THR A 98 -8.50 10.45 -13.32
C THR A 98 -9.19 9.10 -13.18
N GLY A 99 -8.49 8.11 -12.61
CA GLY A 99 -9.09 6.83 -12.27
C GLY A 99 -10.30 6.93 -11.32
N SER A 100 -10.40 8.00 -10.53
CA SER A 100 -11.60 8.31 -9.73
C SER A 100 -12.79 8.71 -10.60
N HIS A 101 -12.58 9.53 -11.63
CA HIS A 101 -13.65 9.97 -12.54
C HIS A 101 -14.19 8.78 -13.34
N LEU A 102 -13.32 7.97 -13.96
CA LEU A 102 -13.75 6.81 -14.75
C LEU A 102 -14.53 5.79 -13.90
N LYS A 103 -14.10 5.55 -12.65
CA LYS A 103 -14.84 4.67 -11.73
C LYS A 103 -16.20 5.26 -11.33
N TYR A 104 -16.27 6.56 -11.09
CA TYR A 104 -17.56 7.22 -10.83
C TYR A 104 -18.51 7.04 -12.02
N LEU A 105 -18.04 7.29 -13.25
CA LEU A 105 -18.86 7.14 -14.45
C LEU A 105 -19.38 5.69 -14.62
N VAL A 106 -18.52 4.67 -14.44
CA VAL A 106 -18.91 3.24 -14.48
C VAL A 106 -19.99 2.87 -13.44
N TYR A 107 -20.04 3.55 -12.29
CA TYR A 107 -21.04 3.27 -11.24
C TYR A 107 -22.30 4.14 -11.33
N GLN A 108 -22.31 5.20 -12.15
CA GLN A 108 -23.38 6.22 -12.14
C GLN A 108 -24.04 6.43 -13.50
N HIS A 109 -23.46 5.93 -14.59
CA HIS A 109 -24.02 6.05 -15.94
C HIS A 109 -24.00 4.70 -16.66
N GLU A 110 -25.18 4.10 -16.81
CA GLU A 110 -25.40 2.77 -17.40
C GLU A 110 -24.79 2.61 -18.80
N HIS A 111 -24.89 3.65 -19.64
CA HIS A 111 -24.42 3.60 -21.03
C HIS A 111 -22.93 3.92 -21.22
N PHE A 112 -22.19 4.28 -20.16
CA PHE A 112 -20.79 4.74 -20.30
C PHE A 112 -19.87 3.68 -20.90
N LEU A 113 -20.05 2.40 -20.52
CA LEU A 113 -19.25 1.30 -21.04
C LEU A 113 -19.54 1.04 -22.54
N LYS A 114 -20.81 1.00 -22.94
CA LYS A 114 -21.26 0.90 -24.35
C LYS A 114 -20.69 1.98 -25.25
N ILE A 115 -20.63 3.23 -24.74
CA ILE A 115 -20.03 4.35 -25.48
C ILE A 115 -18.52 4.12 -25.70
N LEU A 116 -17.79 3.68 -24.68
CA LEU A 116 -16.37 3.37 -24.80
C LEU A 116 -16.10 2.16 -25.71
N GLU A 117 -16.92 1.11 -25.61
CA GLU A 117 -16.86 -0.08 -26.46
C GLU A 117 -17.04 0.26 -27.93
N PHE A 118 -18.12 0.97 -28.27
CA PHE A 118 -18.36 1.47 -29.62
C PHE A 118 -17.18 2.33 -30.11
N PHE A 119 -16.77 3.32 -29.30
CA PHE A 119 -15.69 4.24 -29.66
C PHE A 119 -14.34 3.52 -29.92
N PHE A 120 -13.93 2.60 -29.05
CA PHE A 120 -12.68 1.86 -29.21
C PHE A 120 -12.67 0.95 -30.43
N ASN A 121 -13.77 0.23 -30.69
CA ASN A 121 -13.88 -0.61 -31.88
C ASN A 121 -13.94 0.25 -33.15
N GLN A 122 -14.62 1.41 -33.14
CA GLN A 122 -14.62 2.34 -34.27
C GLN A 122 -13.24 2.91 -34.58
N LEU A 123 -12.41 3.23 -33.58
CA LEU A 123 -11.03 3.70 -33.79
C LEU A 123 -10.13 2.61 -34.38
N LEU A 124 -10.34 1.34 -34.02
CA LEU A 124 -9.63 0.21 -34.61
C LEU A 124 -10.05 -0.06 -36.05
N SER A 125 -11.36 -0.10 -36.32
CA SER A 125 -11.90 -0.41 -37.65
C SER A 125 -11.76 0.74 -38.65
N ASN A 126 -11.63 1.99 -38.17
CA ASN A 126 -11.51 3.18 -39.02
C ASN A 126 -10.39 4.11 -38.52
N PRO A 127 -9.10 3.76 -38.69
CA PRO A 127 -7.95 4.54 -38.22
C PRO A 127 -7.93 6.01 -38.67
N ALA A 128 -8.57 6.35 -39.78
CA ALA A 128 -8.69 7.72 -40.28
C ALA A 128 -9.38 8.68 -39.28
N HIS A 129 -10.36 8.19 -38.49
CA HIS A 129 -11.10 8.99 -37.52
C HIS A 129 -10.28 9.43 -36.29
N LEU A 130 -9.01 9.03 -36.17
CA LEU A 130 -8.13 9.52 -35.12
C LEU A 130 -7.87 11.03 -35.23
N GLN A 131 -7.91 11.60 -36.44
CA GLN A 131 -7.76 13.05 -36.62
C GLN A 131 -8.94 13.83 -36.04
N ASP A 132 -10.17 13.32 -36.20
CA ASP A 132 -11.40 13.94 -35.71
C ASP A 132 -11.41 14.06 -34.17
N CYS A 133 -10.69 13.17 -33.48
CA CYS A 133 -10.53 13.18 -32.03
C CYS A 133 -9.10 13.47 -31.56
N LYS A 134 -8.28 14.19 -32.35
CA LYS A 134 -6.87 14.53 -32.02
C LYS A 134 -6.65 15.07 -30.59
N GLN A 135 -7.61 15.82 -30.03
CA GLN A 135 -7.53 16.33 -28.66
C GLN A 135 -7.43 15.23 -27.59
N LEU A 136 -8.04 14.06 -27.81
CA LEU A 136 -7.95 12.92 -26.89
C LEU A 136 -6.53 12.34 -26.83
N PHE A 137 -5.81 12.38 -27.96
CA PHE A 137 -4.43 11.90 -28.10
C PHE A 137 -3.37 12.90 -27.61
N ARG A 138 -3.79 14.07 -27.13
CA ARG A 138 -2.90 15.04 -26.49
C ARG A 138 -2.49 14.56 -25.10
N PHE A 139 -1.19 14.40 -24.90
CA PHE A 139 -0.62 13.90 -23.65
C PHE A 139 0.03 15.01 -22.83
N ARG A 140 0.02 14.84 -21.51
CA ARG A 140 0.68 15.74 -20.56
C ARG A 140 2.12 15.30 -20.35
N ALA A 141 3.06 16.02 -20.97
CA ALA A 141 4.49 15.82 -20.81
C ALA A 141 4.96 16.29 -19.43
N ILE A 142 5.68 15.43 -18.70
CA ILE A 142 6.27 15.72 -17.40
C ILE A 142 7.76 15.40 -17.45
N LEU A 143 8.62 16.34 -17.06
CA LEU A 143 10.06 16.10 -16.90
C LEU A 143 10.35 15.72 -15.44
N LEU A 144 10.78 14.48 -15.20
CA LEU A 144 11.13 13.99 -13.87
C LEU A 144 12.65 14.06 -13.65
N PRO A 145 13.14 14.58 -12.52
CA PRO A 145 14.58 14.56 -12.20
C PRO A 145 15.07 13.13 -11.98
N LYS A 146 16.21 12.79 -12.58
CA LYS A 146 16.95 11.56 -12.25
C LYS A 146 17.86 11.82 -11.04
N LYS A 147 18.07 10.80 -10.21
CA LYS A 147 19.05 10.86 -9.10
C LYS A 147 20.49 11.05 -9.59
N SER A 148 20.80 10.52 -10.78
CA SER A 148 22.09 10.66 -11.48
C SER A 148 22.27 12.00 -12.21
N GLY A 149 21.37 12.97 -11.99
CA GLY A 149 21.31 14.21 -12.78
C GLY A 149 20.58 14.06 -14.12
N GLY A 150 20.13 15.20 -14.64
CA GLY A 150 19.33 15.29 -15.87
C GLY A 150 17.84 14.97 -15.67
N LEU A 151 17.08 15.13 -16.75
CA LEU A 151 15.62 14.98 -16.75
C LEU A 151 15.18 13.79 -17.62
N ARG A 152 14.12 13.10 -17.20
CA ARG A 152 13.45 12.02 -17.94
C ARG A 152 12.06 12.50 -18.36
N PRO A 153 11.74 12.58 -19.66
CA PRO A 153 10.38 12.84 -20.10
C PRO A 153 9.48 11.63 -19.80
N VAL A 154 8.29 11.90 -19.29
CA VAL A 154 7.21 10.93 -19.06
C VAL A 154 5.94 11.46 -19.69
N SER A 155 5.24 10.59 -20.41
CA SER A 155 3.99 10.92 -21.08
C SER A 155 2.81 10.43 -20.25
N CYS A 156 1.99 11.35 -19.74
CA CYS A 156 0.68 11.00 -19.18
C CYS A 156 -0.39 11.13 -20.27
N GLU A 157 -0.86 10.01 -20.79
CA GLU A 157 -2.03 9.92 -21.69
C GLU A 157 -3.36 10.12 -20.95
N SER A 158 -4.44 10.38 -21.70
CA SER A 158 -5.81 10.34 -21.16
C SER A 158 -6.08 9.00 -20.47
N MET A 159 -6.85 9.00 -19.38
CA MET A 159 -7.24 7.74 -18.73
C MET A 159 -8.17 6.89 -19.61
N ILE A 160 -8.87 7.48 -20.59
CA ILE A 160 -9.64 6.75 -21.60
C ILE A 160 -8.67 5.98 -22.52
N LEU A 161 -7.64 6.65 -23.04
CA LEU A 161 -6.61 6.01 -23.87
C LEU A 161 -5.76 4.99 -23.09
N ALA A 162 -5.54 5.19 -21.79
CA ALA A 162 -4.87 4.18 -20.95
C ALA A 162 -5.70 2.90 -20.79
N VAL A 163 -7.04 2.99 -20.84
CA VAL A 163 -7.92 1.81 -20.89
C VAL A 163 -7.82 1.15 -22.25
N PHE A 164 -8.00 1.93 -23.33
CA PHE A 164 -7.91 1.42 -24.71
C PHE A 164 -6.57 0.72 -24.97
N SER A 165 -5.45 1.36 -24.61
CA SER A 165 -4.10 0.81 -24.72
C SER A 165 -3.85 -0.43 -23.85
N SER A 166 -4.65 -0.65 -22.79
CA SER A 166 -4.62 -1.91 -22.05
C SER A 166 -5.30 -3.03 -22.85
N CYS A 167 -6.44 -2.75 -23.50
CA CYS A 167 -7.09 -3.71 -24.41
C CYS A 167 -6.21 -4.02 -25.63
N LEU A 168 -5.70 -2.98 -26.30
CA LEU A 168 -4.81 -3.09 -27.45
C LEU A 168 -3.53 -3.86 -27.14
N LYS A 169 -2.98 -3.76 -25.92
CA LYS A 169 -1.86 -4.61 -25.51
C LYS A 169 -2.27 -6.08 -25.50
N THR A 170 -3.44 -6.43 -24.96
CA THR A 170 -3.95 -7.81 -24.99
C THR A 170 -3.99 -8.33 -26.42
N ARG A 171 -4.53 -7.53 -27.36
CA ARG A 171 -4.67 -7.93 -28.76
C ARG A 171 -3.33 -8.06 -29.47
N LEU A 172 -2.42 -7.10 -29.31
CA LEU A 172 -1.08 -7.19 -29.87
C LEU A 172 -0.29 -8.40 -29.31
N MET A 173 -0.40 -8.69 -28.01
CA MET A 173 0.21 -9.89 -27.40
C MET A 173 -0.33 -11.22 -27.96
N GLN A 174 -1.52 -11.24 -28.58
CA GLN A 174 -2.07 -12.44 -29.24
C GLN A 174 -1.50 -12.63 -30.66
N GLN A 175 -0.85 -11.61 -31.23
CA GLN A 175 -0.42 -11.58 -32.63
C GLN A 175 1.10 -11.61 -32.85
N VAL A 176 1.90 -11.52 -31.78
CA VAL A 176 3.36 -11.31 -31.89
C VAL A 176 4.14 -12.25 -30.98
N ASP A 177 5.26 -12.74 -31.50
CA ASP A 177 6.25 -13.47 -30.73
C ASP A 177 7.32 -12.48 -30.24
N ILE A 178 7.40 -12.30 -28.93
CA ILE A 178 8.48 -11.54 -28.29
C ILE A 178 9.68 -12.48 -28.15
N HIS A 179 10.88 -12.03 -28.55
CA HIS A 179 12.08 -12.85 -28.46
C HIS A 179 12.24 -13.48 -27.08
N GLU A 180 12.64 -14.75 -27.02
CA GLU A 180 12.62 -15.49 -25.76
C GLU A 180 13.62 -14.95 -24.71
N HIS A 181 14.60 -14.15 -25.13
CA HIS A 181 15.57 -13.46 -24.27
C HIS A 181 15.17 -12.01 -23.91
N GLN A 182 14.00 -11.54 -24.36
CA GLN A 182 13.38 -10.29 -23.94
C GLN A 182 12.39 -10.58 -22.79
N PHE A 183 12.81 -10.30 -21.56
CA PHE A 183 12.12 -10.73 -20.35
C PHE A 183 11.07 -9.74 -19.83
N CYS A 184 10.96 -8.51 -20.37
CA CYS A 184 10.09 -7.46 -19.82
C CYS A 184 8.61 -7.86 -19.73
N PHE A 185 8.14 -8.72 -20.64
CA PHE A 185 6.74 -9.16 -20.72
C PHE A 185 6.50 -10.53 -20.08
N LYS A 186 7.54 -11.20 -19.59
CA LYS A 186 7.44 -12.53 -18.97
C LYS A 186 7.05 -12.42 -17.50
N SER A 187 6.23 -13.36 -17.02
CA SER A 187 5.99 -13.57 -15.58
C SER A 187 7.34 -13.83 -14.90
N GLY A 188 7.62 -13.16 -13.77
CA GLY A 188 8.93 -13.28 -13.11
C GLY A 188 10.11 -12.75 -13.95
N GLY A 189 9.88 -11.92 -14.97
CA GLY A 189 10.89 -11.54 -15.96
C GLY A 189 12.22 -11.03 -15.40
N ILE A 190 12.21 -10.23 -14.33
CA ILE A 190 13.44 -9.76 -13.65
C ILE A 190 14.25 -10.95 -13.10
N THR A 191 13.58 -11.91 -12.45
CA THR A 191 14.21 -13.13 -11.90
C THR A 191 14.81 -13.98 -13.01
N HIS A 192 14.10 -14.20 -14.12
CA HIS A 192 14.64 -14.94 -15.27
C HIS A 192 15.82 -14.22 -15.94
N ALA A 193 15.74 -12.90 -16.12
CA ALA A 193 16.79 -12.10 -16.74
C ALA A 193 18.07 -12.15 -15.91
N LEU A 194 17.97 -11.99 -14.59
CA LEU A 194 19.10 -12.07 -13.66
C LEU A 194 19.68 -13.49 -13.53
N ALA A 195 18.83 -14.52 -13.48
CA ALA A 195 19.28 -15.91 -13.48
C ALA A 195 20.10 -16.24 -14.74
N ARG A 196 19.71 -15.69 -15.90
CA ARG A 196 20.43 -15.86 -17.16
C ARG A 196 21.81 -15.19 -17.13
N VAL A 197 21.92 -13.98 -16.56
CA VAL A 197 23.23 -13.31 -16.35
C VAL A 197 24.12 -14.11 -15.39
N GLU A 198 23.56 -14.62 -14.29
CA GLU A 198 24.28 -15.49 -13.34
C GLU A 198 24.80 -16.77 -14.03
N GLN A 199 23.97 -17.42 -14.85
CA GLN A 199 24.37 -18.59 -15.65
C GLN A 199 25.55 -18.29 -16.59
N PHE A 200 25.53 -17.15 -17.29
CA PHE A 200 26.62 -16.76 -18.18
C PHE A 200 27.94 -16.50 -17.43
N LYS A 201 27.88 -15.82 -16.29
CA LYS A 201 29.04 -15.62 -15.40
C LYS A 201 29.60 -16.96 -14.90
N VAL A 202 28.74 -17.88 -14.47
CA VAL A 202 29.14 -19.24 -14.03
C VAL A 202 29.77 -20.05 -15.17
N GLN A 203 29.37 -19.80 -16.43
CA GLN A 203 30.02 -20.35 -17.63
C GLN A 203 31.35 -19.69 -17.99
N GLY A 204 31.83 -18.72 -17.19
CA GLY A 204 33.08 -17.99 -17.44
C GLY A 204 33.00 -16.96 -18.57
N LYS A 205 31.79 -16.63 -19.06
CA LYS A 205 31.60 -15.59 -20.08
C LYS A 205 31.89 -14.20 -19.50
N THR A 206 32.41 -13.32 -20.34
CA THR A 206 32.43 -11.88 -20.05
C THR A 206 31.04 -11.30 -20.24
N LEU A 207 30.63 -10.42 -19.33
CA LEU A 207 29.33 -9.74 -19.37
C LEU A 207 29.56 -8.27 -19.73
N THR A 208 28.90 -7.81 -20.80
CA THR A 208 28.89 -6.40 -21.22
C THR A 208 27.46 -5.88 -21.18
N LEU A 209 27.26 -4.68 -20.62
CA LEU A 209 25.97 -4.01 -20.48
C LEU A 209 25.94 -2.78 -21.38
N ALA A 210 24.88 -2.65 -22.19
CA ALA A 210 24.67 -1.52 -23.10
C ALA A 210 23.51 -0.63 -22.63
N ASP A 211 23.71 0.69 -22.66
CA ASP A 211 22.71 1.74 -22.37
C ASP A 211 22.39 2.50 -23.66
N CYS A 212 21.11 2.62 -24.02
CA CYS A 212 20.68 3.33 -25.24
C CYS A 212 20.25 4.77 -24.94
N THR A 213 20.76 5.74 -25.71
CA THR A 213 20.45 7.17 -25.54
C THR A 213 18.98 7.45 -25.80
N ASN A 214 18.22 7.69 -24.73
CA ASN A 214 16.79 8.03 -24.76
C ASN A 214 15.94 7.03 -25.59
N ALA A 215 16.22 5.73 -25.50
CA ALA A 215 15.72 4.70 -26.43
C ALA A 215 14.23 4.81 -26.82
N TYR A 216 13.35 4.98 -25.83
CA TYR A 216 11.91 5.14 -26.03
C TYR A 216 11.53 6.38 -26.83
N GLN A 217 12.32 7.45 -26.79
CA GLN A 217 12.08 8.68 -27.55
C GLN A 217 12.78 8.66 -28.91
N ALA A 218 13.86 7.90 -29.07
CA ALA A 218 14.69 7.90 -30.28
C ALA A 218 14.21 6.94 -31.38
N ILE A 219 13.54 5.83 -31.03
CA ILE A 219 13.15 4.79 -31.99
C ILE A 219 12.33 5.35 -33.18
N ASP A 220 12.72 5.01 -34.40
CA ASP A 220 12.05 5.51 -35.61
C ASP A 220 10.67 4.85 -35.79
N HIS A 221 9.66 5.62 -36.21
CA HIS A 221 8.31 5.09 -36.39
C HIS A 221 8.23 4.03 -37.48
N ASN A 222 9.00 4.16 -38.57
CA ASN A 222 9.00 3.16 -39.65
C ASN A 222 9.63 1.84 -39.19
N ALA A 223 10.60 1.87 -38.27
CA ALA A 223 11.16 0.65 -37.66
C ALA A 223 10.06 -0.16 -36.96
N ILE A 224 9.19 0.53 -36.21
CA ILE A 224 8.07 -0.09 -35.50
C ILE A 224 7.05 -0.67 -36.49
N MET A 225 6.70 0.07 -37.53
CA MET A 225 5.75 -0.42 -38.54
C MET A 225 6.29 -1.66 -39.25
N HIS A 226 7.56 -1.63 -39.66
CA HIS A 226 8.21 -2.76 -40.31
C HIS A 226 8.28 -3.97 -39.38
N ALA A 227 8.65 -3.80 -38.11
CA ALA A 227 8.71 -4.90 -37.13
C ALA A 227 7.34 -5.52 -36.85
N LEU A 228 6.27 -4.72 -36.77
CA LEU A 228 4.90 -5.24 -36.64
C LEU A 228 4.45 -6.01 -37.90
N GLN A 229 4.75 -5.48 -39.09
CA GLN A 229 4.43 -6.13 -40.36
C GLN A 229 5.21 -7.44 -40.57
N LEU A 230 6.48 -7.50 -40.14
CA LEU A 230 7.28 -8.74 -40.16
C LEU A 230 6.70 -9.85 -39.27
N GLN A 231 5.97 -9.49 -38.22
CA GLN A 231 5.27 -10.43 -37.33
C GLN A 231 3.88 -10.84 -37.85
N GLY A 232 3.45 -10.33 -39.01
CA GLY A 232 2.12 -10.61 -39.56
C GLY A 232 0.97 -9.93 -38.80
N VAL A 233 1.25 -8.88 -38.02
CA VAL A 233 0.23 -8.14 -37.25
C VAL A 233 -0.84 -7.57 -38.19
N ASN A 234 -2.10 -7.67 -37.77
CA ASN A 234 -3.26 -7.24 -38.54
C ASN A 234 -3.11 -5.80 -39.09
N SER A 235 -3.42 -5.59 -40.37
CA SER A 235 -3.18 -4.32 -41.07
C SER A 235 -3.88 -3.12 -40.41
N LEU A 236 -5.13 -3.28 -39.95
CA LEU A 236 -5.86 -2.21 -39.26
C LEU A 236 -5.21 -1.83 -37.92
N PHE A 237 -4.58 -2.78 -37.23
CA PHE A 237 -3.79 -2.46 -36.02
C PHE A 237 -2.54 -1.65 -36.40
N VAL A 238 -1.82 -2.03 -37.47
CA VAL A 238 -0.63 -1.29 -37.93
C VAL A 238 -1.02 0.12 -38.38
N GLU A 239 -2.11 0.28 -39.12
CA GLU A 239 -2.66 1.58 -39.54
C GLU A 239 -3.11 2.43 -38.34
N TYR A 240 -3.89 1.86 -37.41
CA TYR A 240 -4.25 2.50 -36.15
C TYR A 240 -3.01 2.97 -35.40
N TYR A 241 -1.99 2.11 -35.25
CA TYR A 241 -0.82 2.43 -34.45
C TYR A 241 0.04 3.50 -35.15
N ARG A 242 0.17 3.47 -36.48
CA ARG A 242 0.78 4.56 -37.28
C ARG A 242 0.05 5.88 -37.07
N ALA A 243 -1.29 5.87 -37.20
CA ALA A 243 -2.13 7.05 -37.02
C ALA A 243 -2.02 7.60 -35.58
N TYR A 244 -2.03 6.72 -34.57
CA TYR A 244 -1.80 7.07 -33.17
C TYR A 244 -0.43 7.73 -32.97
N LEU A 245 0.65 7.13 -33.47
CA LEU A 245 2.00 7.68 -33.31
C LEU A 245 2.10 9.12 -33.83
N ASN A 246 1.52 9.38 -35.00
CA ASN A 246 1.48 10.68 -35.70
C ASN A 246 0.51 11.71 -35.09
N THR A 247 -0.60 11.27 -34.49
CA THR A 247 -1.66 12.17 -33.97
C THR A 247 -1.31 12.76 -32.61
N ARG A 248 -0.47 12.06 -31.83
CA ARG A 248 -0.04 12.48 -30.48
C ARG A 248 0.66 13.84 -30.49
N SER A 249 0.26 14.68 -29.55
CA SER A 249 0.82 16.01 -29.32
C SER A 249 0.92 16.31 -27.83
N CYS A 250 1.69 17.34 -27.46
CA CYS A 250 1.73 17.88 -26.11
C CYS A 250 2.03 19.38 -26.15
N LYS A 251 2.10 20.05 -24.99
CA LYS A 251 2.42 21.50 -24.94
C LYS A 251 3.81 21.88 -25.50
N TYR A 252 4.71 20.92 -25.70
CA TYR A 252 6.05 21.14 -26.22
C TYR A 252 6.21 20.88 -27.72
N ALA A 253 5.35 20.04 -28.31
CA ALA A 253 5.39 19.62 -29.71
C ALA A 253 4.00 19.23 -30.23
N ASP A 254 3.60 19.77 -31.39
CA ASP A 254 2.28 19.54 -32.01
C ASP A 254 2.15 18.19 -32.73
N THR A 255 3.30 17.57 -33.02
CA THR A 255 3.51 16.22 -33.56
C THR A 255 4.86 15.70 -33.08
N LEU A 256 5.04 14.37 -33.06
CA LEU A 256 6.33 13.71 -32.83
C LEU A 256 6.64 12.79 -34.02
N THR A 257 7.85 12.87 -34.57
CA THR A 257 8.28 12.04 -35.73
C THR A 257 8.98 10.75 -35.32
N THR A 258 9.33 10.62 -34.05
CA THR A 258 10.07 9.49 -33.45
C THR A 258 9.43 9.12 -32.11
N GLY A 259 9.82 7.97 -31.59
CA GLY A 259 9.56 7.57 -30.22
C GLY A 259 8.15 7.05 -29.92
N VAL A 260 8.10 6.23 -28.89
CA VAL A 260 6.90 5.66 -28.28
C VAL A 260 6.60 6.37 -26.95
N GLN A 261 5.35 6.31 -26.47
CA GLN A 261 4.98 7.01 -25.23
C GLN A 261 5.49 6.25 -24.01
N ALA A 262 6.52 6.78 -23.36
CA ALA A 262 7.02 6.27 -22.08
C ALA A 262 5.92 6.32 -21.00
N GLY A 263 5.41 5.14 -20.63
CA GLY A 263 4.29 4.96 -19.70
C GLY A 263 3.04 4.29 -20.30
N ASN A 264 2.95 4.18 -21.64
CA ASN A 264 1.90 3.45 -22.35
C ASN A 264 2.31 1.98 -22.56
N SER A 265 1.39 1.04 -22.33
CA SER A 265 1.69 -0.39 -22.33
C SER A 265 1.83 -1.05 -23.70
N VAL A 266 1.20 -0.48 -24.75
CA VAL A 266 1.42 -0.90 -26.15
C VAL A 266 2.75 -0.36 -26.64
N SER A 267 3.08 0.88 -26.27
CA SER A 267 4.35 1.54 -26.60
C SER A 267 5.58 0.73 -26.18
N SER A 268 5.61 0.21 -24.94
CA SER A 268 6.70 -0.68 -24.51
C SER A 268 6.75 -1.99 -25.30
N LEU A 269 5.60 -2.55 -25.69
CA LEU A 269 5.53 -3.81 -26.42
C LEU A 269 6.03 -3.64 -27.86
N ALA A 270 5.55 -2.61 -28.55
CA ALA A 270 5.99 -2.23 -29.88
C ALA A 270 7.51 -1.96 -29.94
N PHE A 271 8.06 -1.29 -28.92
CA PHE A 271 9.52 -1.10 -28.78
C PHE A 271 10.26 -2.44 -28.64
N SER A 272 9.82 -3.34 -27.76
CA SER A 272 10.47 -4.64 -27.57
C SER A 272 10.39 -5.55 -28.80
N ILE A 273 9.33 -5.49 -29.60
CA ILE A 273 9.22 -6.24 -30.87
C ILE A 273 10.30 -5.79 -31.87
N CYS A 274 10.63 -4.49 -31.91
CA CYS A 274 11.71 -3.98 -32.77
C CYS A 274 13.08 -4.57 -32.40
N LEU A 275 13.31 -4.86 -31.11
CA LEU A 275 14.56 -5.46 -30.64
C LEU A 275 14.67 -6.96 -30.98
N ASN A 276 13.61 -7.65 -31.42
CA ASN A 276 13.70 -9.05 -31.83
C ASN A 276 14.81 -9.25 -32.88
N TYR A 277 14.85 -8.40 -33.92
CA TYR A 277 15.88 -8.42 -34.96
C TYR A 277 17.30 -8.30 -34.38
N VAL A 278 17.51 -7.34 -33.47
CA VAL A 278 18.82 -7.08 -32.84
C VAL A 278 19.28 -8.28 -32.03
N ILE A 279 18.38 -8.88 -31.24
CA ILE A 279 18.71 -10.04 -30.40
C ILE A 279 19.08 -11.24 -31.28
N THR A 280 18.24 -11.60 -32.25
CA THR A 280 18.51 -12.73 -33.17
C THR A 280 19.79 -12.51 -33.99
N ALA A 281 20.05 -11.27 -34.43
CA ALA A 281 21.27 -10.96 -35.19
C ALA A 281 22.54 -11.05 -34.33
N MET A 282 22.50 -10.64 -33.05
CA MET A 282 23.63 -10.82 -32.12
C MET A 282 23.85 -12.31 -31.77
N GLU A 283 22.79 -13.09 -31.62
CA GLU A 283 22.89 -14.55 -31.40
C GLU A 283 23.48 -15.28 -32.60
N ALA A 284 23.13 -14.89 -33.82
CA ALA A 284 23.72 -15.42 -35.04
C ALA A 284 25.24 -15.17 -35.16
N LYS A 285 25.77 -14.18 -34.43
CA LYS A 285 27.22 -13.92 -34.30
C LYS A 285 27.89 -14.65 -33.13
N GLY A 286 27.15 -15.48 -32.39
CA GLY A 286 27.66 -16.28 -31.27
C GLY A 286 27.57 -15.63 -29.89
N TYR A 287 26.95 -14.45 -29.78
CA TYR A 287 26.69 -13.82 -28.49
C TYR A 287 25.47 -14.43 -27.79
N GLN A 288 25.40 -14.31 -26.47
CA GLN A 288 24.25 -14.75 -25.68
C GLN A 288 23.68 -13.55 -24.91
N LEU A 289 22.35 -13.34 -24.95
CA LEU A 289 21.75 -12.11 -24.44
C LEU A 289 20.79 -12.34 -23.26
N SER A 290 20.67 -11.32 -22.42
CA SER A 290 19.59 -11.14 -21.44
C SER A 290 19.08 -9.70 -21.54
N VAL A 291 17.86 -9.53 -22.05
CA VAL A 291 17.30 -8.19 -22.36
C VAL A 291 16.05 -7.94 -21.52
N PHE A 292 15.92 -6.71 -21.00
CA PHE A 292 14.73 -6.29 -20.28
C PHE A 292 14.34 -4.86 -20.70
N ALA A 293 13.32 -4.76 -21.54
CA ALA A 293 12.94 -3.52 -22.25
C ALA A 293 14.13 -2.99 -23.06
N ASP A 294 14.67 -1.83 -22.68
CA ASP A 294 15.84 -1.17 -23.25
C ASP A 294 17.18 -1.53 -22.57
N ASP A 295 17.16 -2.19 -21.40
CA ASP A 295 18.39 -2.71 -20.76
C ASP A 295 18.87 -3.98 -21.50
N ILE A 296 20.03 -3.91 -22.17
CA ILE A 296 20.60 -5.01 -22.97
C ILE A 296 21.90 -5.51 -22.32
N GLN A 297 21.88 -6.72 -21.76
CA GLN A 297 23.09 -7.44 -21.34
C GLN A 297 23.50 -8.47 -22.41
N ILE A 298 24.78 -8.47 -22.76
CA ILE A 298 25.41 -9.33 -23.76
C ILE A 298 26.57 -10.09 -23.13
N SER A 299 26.58 -11.40 -23.33
CA SER A 299 27.63 -12.31 -22.89
C SER A 299 28.43 -12.81 -24.07
N HIS A 300 29.75 -12.78 -23.92
CA HIS A 300 30.71 -13.16 -24.96
C HIS A 300 31.92 -13.88 -24.35
N ASP A 301 32.75 -14.47 -25.21
CA ASP A 301 33.99 -15.10 -24.75
C ASP A 301 35.00 -14.05 -24.26
N PRO A 302 35.81 -14.36 -23.22
CA PRO A 302 36.72 -13.38 -22.61
C PRO A 302 37.80 -12.80 -23.54
N ASN A 303 38.07 -13.45 -24.67
CA ASN A 303 39.01 -13.00 -25.70
C ASN A 303 38.41 -11.99 -26.69
N VAL A 304 37.08 -11.79 -26.69
CA VAL A 304 36.42 -10.77 -27.51
C VAL A 304 36.38 -9.47 -26.71
N ASP A 305 36.95 -8.39 -27.24
CA ASP A 305 36.92 -7.07 -26.60
C ASP A 305 35.48 -6.50 -26.57
N LYS A 306 35.06 -5.95 -25.42
CA LYS A 306 33.76 -5.29 -25.25
C LYS A 306 33.48 -4.25 -26.33
N ASP A 307 34.49 -3.54 -26.82
CA ASP A 307 34.31 -2.44 -27.78
C ASP A 307 33.99 -2.96 -29.18
N VAL A 308 34.41 -4.18 -29.52
CA VAL A 308 33.93 -4.90 -30.72
C VAL A 308 32.45 -5.27 -30.55
N VAL A 309 32.07 -5.83 -29.39
CA VAL A 309 30.67 -6.20 -29.10
C VAL A 309 29.74 -4.98 -29.14
N LEU A 310 30.17 -3.84 -28.60
CA LEU A 310 29.42 -2.59 -28.62
C LEU A 310 29.35 -1.96 -30.01
N MET A 311 30.42 -2.03 -30.82
CA MET A 311 30.41 -1.61 -32.22
C MET A 311 29.36 -2.41 -33.02
N GLU A 312 29.41 -3.74 -32.92
CA GLU A 312 28.51 -4.63 -33.64
C GLU A 312 27.05 -4.49 -33.19
N LEU A 313 26.80 -4.23 -31.90
CA LEU A 313 25.47 -3.86 -31.41
C LEU A 313 25.01 -2.52 -31.99
N SER A 314 25.90 -1.53 -32.05
CA SER A 314 25.60 -0.19 -32.57
C SER A 314 25.20 -0.23 -34.06
N GLU A 315 25.84 -1.07 -34.86
CA GLU A 315 25.47 -1.32 -36.26
C GLU A 315 24.03 -1.87 -36.42
N LEU A 316 23.59 -2.73 -35.49
CA LEU A 316 22.23 -3.30 -35.49
C LEU A 316 21.18 -2.35 -34.90
N LEU A 317 21.57 -1.43 -34.01
CA LEU A 317 20.70 -0.43 -33.41
C LEU A 317 20.47 0.80 -34.31
N GLN A 318 21.47 1.19 -35.12
CA GLN A 318 21.38 2.36 -36.01
C GLN A 318 20.17 2.31 -36.96
N PRO A 319 19.83 1.17 -37.63
CA PRO A 319 18.62 1.05 -38.45
C PRO A 319 17.30 1.21 -37.69
N LEU A 320 17.30 1.11 -36.35
CA LEU A 320 16.11 1.39 -35.53
C LEU A 320 16.02 2.86 -35.09
N GLY A 321 17.01 3.70 -35.46
CA GLY A 321 17.16 5.05 -34.94
C GLY A 321 17.78 5.12 -33.54
N LEU A 322 18.29 4.00 -33.01
CA LEU A 322 18.85 3.89 -31.67
C LEU A 322 20.37 4.10 -31.69
N GLU A 323 20.90 4.70 -30.63
CA GLU A 323 22.32 5.03 -30.46
C GLU A 323 22.78 4.64 -29.05
N LEU A 324 23.98 4.09 -28.92
CA LEU A 324 24.56 3.73 -27.63
C LEU A 324 25.11 4.95 -26.89
N ALA A 325 24.86 4.98 -25.59
CA ALA A 325 25.52 5.88 -24.67
C ALA A 325 26.78 5.20 -24.12
N LEU A 326 27.86 5.22 -24.93
CA LEU A 326 29.11 4.51 -24.63
C LEU A 326 29.69 4.85 -23.25
N GLU A 327 29.44 6.05 -22.72
CA GLU A 327 29.87 6.50 -21.39
C GLU A 327 29.11 5.84 -20.23
N LYS A 328 28.00 5.14 -20.52
CA LYS A 328 27.21 4.35 -19.56
C LYS A 328 27.26 2.85 -19.82
N CYS A 329 27.85 2.41 -20.93
CA CYS A 329 28.12 1.00 -21.16
C CYS A 329 29.23 0.52 -20.21
N SER A 330 29.12 -0.70 -19.69
CA SER A 330 30.12 -1.27 -18.77
C SER A 330 30.36 -2.75 -19.05
N SER A 331 31.44 -3.33 -18.50
CA SER A 331 31.81 -4.72 -18.75
C SER A 331 32.56 -5.33 -17.58
N THR A 332 32.53 -6.65 -17.43
CA THR A 332 33.31 -7.41 -16.44
C THR A 332 34.77 -7.65 -16.86
N GLN A 333 35.17 -7.24 -18.07
CA GLN A 333 36.58 -7.33 -18.51
C GLN A 333 37.51 -6.53 -17.60
N ASN A 334 38.76 -6.98 -17.52
CA ASN A 334 39.84 -6.29 -16.79
C ASN A 334 39.51 -6.01 -15.31
N GLY A 335 38.66 -6.84 -14.69
CA GLY A 335 38.23 -6.69 -13.30
C GLY A 335 37.10 -5.68 -13.10
N GLY A 336 36.42 -5.25 -14.17
CA GLY A 336 35.25 -4.39 -14.10
C GLY A 336 33.99 -5.10 -13.58
N GLU A 337 32.90 -4.34 -13.49
CA GLU A 337 31.59 -4.82 -13.04
C GLU A 337 30.46 -4.27 -13.93
N ILE A 338 29.34 -4.99 -13.97
CA ILE A 338 28.08 -4.51 -14.56
C ILE A 338 26.99 -4.46 -13.48
N THR A 339 26.08 -3.49 -13.58
CA THR A 339 24.88 -3.44 -12.72
C THR A 339 23.62 -3.59 -13.56
N PHE A 340 23.15 -4.83 -13.74
CA PHE A 340 21.97 -5.16 -14.54
C PHE A 340 20.75 -5.36 -13.65
N LEU A 341 19.62 -4.71 -13.97
CA LEU A 341 18.37 -4.70 -13.19
C LEU A 341 18.54 -4.42 -11.68
N GLY A 342 19.63 -3.75 -11.33
CA GLY A 342 20.01 -3.40 -9.97
C GLY A 342 20.85 -4.44 -9.22
N GLN A 343 21.16 -5.60 -9.78
CA GLN A 343 22.17 -6.54 -9.25
C GLN A 343 23.53 -6.21 -9.86
N THR A 344 24.60 -6.27 -9.07
CA THR A 344 25.97 -6.07 -9.56
C THR A 344 26.67 -7.41 -9.72
N PHE A 345 27.33 -7.59 -10.87
CA PHE A 345 28.08 -8.78 -11.24
C PHE A 345 29.52 -8.39 -11.59
N SER A 346 30.48 -9.13 -11.07
CA SER A 346 31.87 -9.13 -11.55
C SER A 346 32.12 -10.40 -12.37
N GLN A 347 33.35 -10.60 -12.85
CA GLN A 347 33.74 -11.81 -13.59
C GLN A 347 33.66 -13.10 -12.74
N THR A 348 33.69 -13.01 -11.40
CA THR A 348 33.75 -14.16 -10.49
C THR A 348 32.70 -14.14 -9.38
N SER A 349 32.16 -12.98 -9.03
CA SER A 349 31.25 -12.77 -7.90
C SER A 349 29.95 -12.07 -8.32
N THR A 350 28.94 -12.19 -7.45
CA THR A 350 27.65 -11.50 -7.59
C THR A 350 27.38 -10.81 -6.26
N SER A 351 27.32 -9.48 -6.30
CA SER A 351 27.25 -8.65 -5.09
C SER A 351 25.81 -8.57 -4.59
N SER A 352 25.63 -8.89 -3.31
CA SER A 352 24.32 -8.87 -2.63
C SER A 352 23.62 -7.53 -2.74
N LEU A 353 22.30 -7.54 -2.88
CA LEU A 353 21.51 -6.30 -2.86
C LEU A 353 21.41 -5.67 -1.46
N ALA A 354 21.72 -6.43 -0.40
CA ALA A 354 21.42 -6.08 0.98
C ALA A 354 22.07 -4.77 1.45
N GLU A 355 23.35 -4.54 1.14
CA GLU A 355 24.09 -3.32 1.58
C GLU A 355 23.43 -2.05 1.03
N ARG A 356 23.30 -1.93 -0.30
CA ARG A 356 22.63 -0.79 -0.95
C ARG A 356 21.17 -0.63 -0.50
N LEU A 357 20.50 -1.71 -0.13
CA LEU A 357 19.13 -1.66 0.39
C LEU A 357 19.05 -1.31 1.88
N THR A 358 20.13 -1.51 2.64
CA THR A 358 20.33 -1.07 4.03
C THR A 358 20.38 0.46 4.09
N ASP A 359 21.17 1.12 3.26
CA ASP A 359 21.16 2.59 3.13
C ASP A 359 19.80 3.13 2.70
N LYS A 360 19.15 2.42 1.76
CA LYS A 360 17.85 2.81 1.22
C LYS A 360 16.76 2.72 2.27
N ILE A 361 16.76 1.69 3.13
CA ILE A 361 15.77 1.56 4.21
C ILE A 361 16.03 2.60 5.30
N ASP A 362 17.29 2.78 5.74
CA ASP A 362 17.68 3.76 6.76
C ASP A 362 17.20 5.18 6.38
N LYS A 363 17.52 5.64 5.17
CA LYS A 363 17.01 6.92 4.65
C LYS A 363 15.48 6.97 4.68
N CYS A 364 14.81 5.89 4.28
CA CYS A 364 13.35 5.87 4.26
C CYS A 364 12.73 5.94 5.66
N LEU A 365 13.35 5.33 6.67
CA LEU A 365 12.91 5.38 8.06
C LEU A 365 13.13 6.79 8.64
N LYS A 366 14.29 7.41 8.40
CA LYS A 366 14.58 8.81 8.77
C LYS A 366 13.57 9.81 8.17
N VAL A 367 13.16 9.61 6.92
CA VAL A 367 12.07 10.40 6.29
C VAL A 367 10.76 10.25 7.08
N LEU A 368 10.36 9.02 7.45
CA LEU A 368 9.12 8.78 8.19
C LEU A 368 9.20 9.29 9.64
N GLU A 369 10.35 9.17 10.29
CA GLU A 369 10.62 9.71 11.63
C GLU A 369 10.36 11.21 11.69
N ALA A 370 11.01 11.98 10.81
CA ALA A 370 10.87 13.43 10.69
C ALA A 370 9.52 13.91 10.12
N SER A 371 8.66 13.01 9.65
CA SER A 371 7.41 13.39 8.97
C SER A 371 6.32 13.88 9.96
N PRO A 372 5.68 15.05 9.71
CA PRO A 372 4.69 15.66 10.60
C PRO A 372 3.27 15.07 10.41
N ILE A 373 3.15 13.75 10.58
CA ILE A 373 1.93 12.94 10.39
C ILE A 373 1.74 11.97 11.55
N THR A 374 0.51 11.43 11.69
CA THR A 374 0.17 10.44 12.73
C THR A 374 1.01 9.17 12.61
N ASN A 375 1.21 8.47 13.73
CA ASN A 375 1.91 7.19 13.76
C ASN A 375 1.21 6.14 12.89
N HIS A 376 -0.12 6.18 12.83
CA HIS A 376 -0.87 5.31 11.92
C HIS A 376 -0.53 5.61 10.44
N GLN A 377 -0.45 6.88 10.05
CA GLN A 377 -0.02 7.23 8.69
C GLN A 377 1.44 6.83 8.42
N LYS A 378 2.36 6.99 9.39
CA LYS A 378 3.74 6.50 9.28
C LYS A 378 3.78 4.98 9.05
N PHE A 379 3.01 4.20 9.81
CA PHE A 379 2.89 2.75 9.63
C PHE A 379 2.34 2.38 8.24
N LEU A 380 1.28 3.05 7.78
CA LEU A 380 0.72 2.78 6.45
C LEU A 380 1.74 3.05 5.33
N LEU A 381 2.59 4.07 5.46
CA LEU A 381 3.71 4.31 4.53
C LEU A 381 4.84 3.28 4.71
N LEU A 382 5.16 2.88 5.94
CA LEU A 382 6.13 1.83 6.24
C LEU A 382 5.76 0.53 5.50
N ARG A 383 4.57 0.00 5.78
CA ARG A 383 4.07 -1.26 5.21
C ARG A 383 3.80 -1.20 3.70
N SER A 384 3.38 -0.05 3.18
CA SER A 384 2.84 0.05 1.80
C SER A 384 3.74 0.77 0.80
N VAL A 385 4.81 1.43 1.25
CA VAL A 385 5.77 2.14 0.38
C VAL A 385 7.22 1.80 0.73
N VAL A 386 7.57 1.78 2.02
CA VAL A 386 8.97 1.63 2.45
C VAL A 386 9.42 0.16 2.44
N LEU A 387 8.71 -0.78 3.04
CA LEU A 387 9.06 -2.21 2.94
C LEU A 387 9.08 -2.73 1.49
N PRO A 388 8.13 -2.38 0.60
CA PRO A 388 8.23 -2.69 -0.83
C PRO A 388 9.48 -2.16 -1.55
N LYS A 389 10.21 -1.18 -0.99
CA LYS A 389 11.50 -0.72 -1.55
C LYS A 389 12.65 -1.70 -1.30
N VAL A 390 12.49 -2.73 -0.45
CA VAL A 390 13.56 -3.69 -0.07
C VAL A 390 13.12 -5.16 -0.06
N ASN A 391 11.86 -5.48 0.27
CA ASN A 391 11.43 -6.86 0.50
C ASN A 391 11.26 -7.73 -0.76
N TYR A 392 11.38 -7.14 -1.95
CA TYR A 392 11.47 -7.89 -3.21
C TYR A 392 12.84 -8.55 -3.39
N ALA A 393 13.87 -8.05 -2.70
CA ALA A 393 15.26 -8.36 -3.01
C ALA A 393 15.61 -9.85 -2.85
N PRO A 394 15.21 -10.57 -1.77
CA PRO A 394 15.47 -12.01 -1.67
C PRO A 394 14.84 -12.88 -2.77
N LEU A 395 13.89 -12.36 -3.57
CA LEU A 395 13.30 -13.06 -4.71
C LEU A 395 14.12 -12.88 -6.01
N VAL A 396 14.98 -11.86 -6.07
CA VAL A 396 15.76 -11.49 -7.28
C VAL A 396 17.27 -11.44 -7.03
N ASP A 397 17.71 -11.60 -5.79
CA ASP A 397 19.13 -11.66 -5.42
C ASP A 397 19.68 -13.07 -5.73
N PHE A 398 20.79 -13.10 -6.48
CA PHE A 398 21.53 -14.30 -6.85
C PHE A 398 22.87 -14.41 -6.10
N ALA A 399 23.20 -13.45 -5.24
CA ALA A 399 24.32 -13.58 -4.32
C ALA A 399 24.08 -14.75 -3.33
N PRO A 400 25.12 -15.51 -2.96
CA PRO A 400 25.01 -16.55 -1.94
C PRO A 400 24.40 -16.05 -0.62
N LYS A 401 23.73 -16.95 0.13
CA LYS A 401 23.30 -16.67 1.50
C LYS A 401 24.55 -16.51 2.37
N THR A 402 24.73 -15.34 2.97
CA THR A 402 25.86 -15.05 3.88
C THR A 402 25.30 -14.86 5.29
N PRO A 403 25.51 -15.82 6.20
CA PRO A 403 25.23 -15.62 7.62
C PRO A 403 26.08 -14.49 8.18
N LEU A 404 25.53 -13.76 9.15
CA LEU A 404 26.21 -12.74 9.95
C LEU A 404 26.16 -13.15 11.42
N ASP A 405 27.08 -12.68 12.25
CA ASP A 405 27.20 -13.10 13.67
C ASP A 405 25.91 -12.94 14.50
N SER A 406 25.01 -12.05 14.08
CA SER A 406 23.71 -11.80 14.73
C SER A 406 22.49 -12.18 13.88
N PHE A 407 22.67 -12.70 12.65
CA PHE A 407 21.56 -12.95 11.72
C PHE A 407 21.82 -14.10 10.74
N ASP A 408 20.80 -14.92 10.48
CA ASP A 408 20.89 -16.08 9.57
C ASP A 408 21.21 -15.73 8.10
N ASN A 409 21.11 -14.46 7.71
CA ASN A 409 21.43 -13.98 6.36
C ASN A 409 21.73 -12.47 6.32
N GLN A 410 22.27 -12.04 5.18
CA GLN A 410 22.73 -10.68 4.91
C GLN A 410 21.66 -9.58 4.99
N TYR A 411 20.36 -9.92 5.00
CA TYR A 411 19.26 -8.94 5.13
C TYR A 411 18.87 -8.64 6.58
N GLY A 412 19.43 -9.35 7.57
CA GLY A 412 19.13 -9.16 8.99
C GLY A 412 19.16 -7.70 9.51
N PRO A 413 20.16 -6.88 9.14
CA PRO A 413 20.20 -5.46 9.53
C PRO A 413 18.98 -4.65 9.07
N ILE A 414 18.38 -4.99 7.93
CA ILE A 414 17.15 -4.34 7.43
C ILE A 414 15.97 -4.65 8.35
N ASP A 415 15.79 -5.91 8.72
CA ASP A 415 14.71 -6.35 9.60
C ASP A 415 14.86 -5.74 11.00
N GLN A 416 16.09 -5.68 11.53
CA GLN A 416 16.38 -5.03 12.82
C GLN A 416 16.04 -3.53 12.82
N MET A 417 16.45 -2.77 11.79
CA MET A 417 16.11 -1.36 11.68
C MET A 417 14.59 -1.14 11.56
N VAL A 418 13.91 -2.00 10.80
CA VAL A 418 12.45 -1.96 10.63
C VAL A 418 11.73 -2.24 11.95
N PHE A 419 12.14 -3.27 12.69
CA PHE A 419 11.53 -3.61 13.98
C PHE A 419 11.81 -2.58 15.05
N LYS A 420 13.05 -2.06 15.15
CA LYS A 420 13.36 -0.93 16.04
C LYS A 420 12.45 0.26 15.75
N TYR A 421 12.32 0.67 14.49
CA TYR A 421 11.44 1.76 14.10
C TYR A 421 9.96 1.47 14.41
N ALA A 422 9.49 0.24 14.17
CA ALA A 422 8.11 -0.14 14.44
C ALA A 422 7.80 -0.21 15.94
N SER A 423 8.72 -0.73 16.77
CA SER A 423 8.57 -0.80 18.22
C SER A 423 8.54 0.57 18.87
N ASP A 424 9.32 1.52 18.34
CA ASP A 424 9.25 2.93 18.68
C ASP A 424 7.91 3.56 18.26
N LEU A 425 7.43 3.26 17.05
CA LEU A 425 6.20 3.81 16.50
C LEU A 425 4.93 3.36 17.26
N PHE A 426 4.93 2.11 17.72
CA PHE A 426 3.80 1.49 18.43
C PHE A 426 3.95 1.50 19.96
N ALA A 427 5.08 1.98 20.49
CA ALA A 427 5.43 1.95 21.92
C ALA A 427 5.37 0.54 22.53
N VAL A 428 6.04 -0.42 21.89
CA VAL A 428 6.08 -1.84 22.28
C VAL A 428 7.50 -2.36 22.55
N LYS A 429 8.44 -1.46 22.92
CA LYS A 429 9.85 -1.81 23.17
C LYS A 429 10.06 -2.81 24.30
N ASP A 430 9.12 -2.88 25.24
CA ASP A 430 9.18 -3.73 26.43
C ASP A 430 8.80 -5.20 26.13
N LEU A 431 8.30 -5.49 24.92
CA LEU A 431 8.09 -6.87 24.45
C LEU A 431 9.43 -7.51 24.06
N SER A 432 9.54 -8.83 24.22
CA SER A 432 10.70 -9.58 23.71
C SER A 432 10.79 -9.51 22.17
N GLU A 433 11.99 -9.68 21.62
CA GLU A 433 12.20 -9.61 20.15
C GLU A 433 11.32 -10.61 19.38
N THR A 434 11.05 -11.78 19.96
CA THR A 434 10.16 -12.79 19.37
C THR A 434 8.69 -12.36 19.38
N GLU A 435 8.21 -11.72 20.46
CA GLU A 435 6.87 -11.12 20.51
C GLU A 435 6.72 -9.93 19.55
N GLN A 436 7.76 -9.10 19.42
CA GLN A 436 7.78 -8.01 18.44
C GLN A 436 7.73 -8.57 17.00
N ALA A 437 8.54 -9.58 16.68
CA ALA A 437 8.56 -10.22 15.37
C ALA A 437 7.22 -10.89 15.02
N ASP A 438 6.60 -11.64 15.94
CA ASP A 438 5.26 -12.20 15.76
C ASP A 438 4.23 -11.08 15.52
N PHE A 439 4.20 -10.06 16.37
CA PHE A 439 3.24 -8.97 16.23
C PHE A 439 3.36 -8.24 14.88
N PHE A 440 4.58 -7.92 14.43
CA PHE A 440 4.76 -7.20 13.18
C PHE A 440 4.51 -8.06 11.95
N THR A 441 4.91 -9.34 11.96
CA THR A 441 4.88 -10.18 10.75
C THR A 441 3.64 -11.07 10.60
N ASN A 442 2.98 -11.45 11.71
CA ASN A 442 1.85 -12.37 11.68
C ASN A 442 0.57 -11.75 11.05
N SER A 443 -0.38 -12.61 10.67
CA SER A 443 -1.57 -12.25 9.91
C SER A 443 -2.53 -11.33 10.66
N ALA A 444 -3.28 -10.50 9.92
CA ALA A 444 -4.25 -9.57 10.52
C ALA A 444 -5.37 -10.29 11.30
N SER A 445 -5.78 -11.47 10.84
CA SER A 445 -6.68 -12.42 11.51
C SER A 445 -6.25 -12.78 12.93
N LYS A 446 -4.94 -12.72 13.19
CA LYS A 446 -4.30 -13.21 14.43
C LYS A 446 -3.76 -12.07 15.28
N GLY A 447 -4.20 -10.84 15.00
CA GLY A 447 -3.76 -9.63 15.70
C GLY A 447 -2.35 -9.16 15.35
N GLY A 448 -1.76 -9.67 14.26
CA GLY A 448 -0.49 -9.17 13.71
C GLY A 448 -0.69 -8.11 12.61
N LEU A 449 0.41 -7.54 12.13
CA LEU A 449 0.41 -6.42 11.17
C LEU A 449 0.77 -6.79 9.72
N GLU A 450 1.12 -8.05 9.44
CA GLU A 450 1.49 -8.55 8.10
C GLU A 450 2.63 -7.76 7.42
N MET A 451 3.64 -7.36 8.17
CA MET A 451 4.87 -6.80 7.61
C MET A 451 5.68 -7.93 6.97
N VAL A 452 6.04 -7.74 5.70
CA VAL A 452 6.92 -8.64 4.95
C VAL A 452 8.30 -8.01 4.89
N VAL A 453 9.23 -8.59 5.63
CA VAL A 453 10.59 -8.10 5.88
C VAL A 453 11.62 -9.08 5.29
N PRO A 454 12.71 -8.60 4.64
CA PRO A 454 13.51 -9.46 3.78
C PRO A 454 14.26 -10.60 4.47
N SER A 455 14.73 -10.46 5.73
CA SER A 455 15.49 -11.52 6.40
C SER A 455 14.59 -12.70 6.82
N LEU A 456 13.53 -12.45 7.58
CA LEU A 456 12.63 -13.53 8.05
C LEU A 456 11.87 -14.24 6.93
N TYR A 457 11.76 -13.61 5.76
CA TYR A 457 11.11 -14.18 4.58
C TYR A 457 12.12 -14.74 3.56
N TYR A 458 13.43 -14.68 3.84
CA TYR A 458 14.50 -14.97 2.88
C TYR A 458 14.35 -16.37 2.26
N ASP A 459 14.29 -17.42 3.08
CA ASP A 459 14.25 -18.81 2.59
C ASP A 459 12.95 -19.12 1.83
N PHE A 460 11.82 -18.50 2.20
CA PHE A 460 10.58 -18.60 1.45
C PHE A 460 10.70 -17.91 0.07
N MET A 461 11.25 -16.69 0.02
CA MET A 461 11.45 -15.97 -1.24
C MET A 461 12.43 -16.68 -2.17
N GLN A 462 13.49 -17.30 -1.63
CA GLN A 462 14.45 -18.11 -2.38
C GLN A 462 13.86 -19.43 -2.89
N ALA A 463 13.00 -20.08 -2.10
CA ALA A 463 12.21 -21.22 -2.59
C ALA A 463 11.28 -20.81 -3.75
N GLN A 464 10.65 -19.63 -3.64
CA GLN A 464 9.80 -19.10 -4.70
C GLN A 464 10.59 -18.62 -5.92
N GLN A 465 11.81 -18.10 -5.76
CA GLN A 465 12.72 -17.82 -6.87
C GLN A 465 12.95 -19.07 -7.72
N LYS A 466 13.26 -20.20 -7.08
CA LYS A 466 13.44 -21.50 -7.75
C LYS A 466 12.14 -21.97 -8.42
N ALA A 467 10.98 -21.81 -7.77
CA ALA A 467 9.69 -22.16 -8.35
C ALA A 467 9.37 -21.32 -9.61
N VAL A 468 9.66 -20.02 -9.61
CA VAL A 468 9.52 -19.13 -10.78
C VAL A 468 10.41 -19.59 -11.93
N LEU A 469 11.68 -19.88 -11.64
CA LEU A 469 12.63 -20.37 -12.66
C LEU A 469 12.21 -21.73 -13.25
N ALA A 470 11.45 -22.54 -12.51
CA ALA A 470 10.83 -23.78 -12.97
C ALA A 470 9.47 -23.59 -13.69
N GLY A 471 9.07 -22.36 -14.04
CA GLY A 471 7.83 -22.04 -14.75
C GLY A 471 6.65 -21.63 -13.86
N GLY A 472 6.87 -21.46 -12.55
CA GLY A 472 5.87 -21.01 -11.58
C GLY A 472 5.48 -19.53 -11.70
N VAL A 473 4.35 -19.16 -11.09
CA VAL A 473 3.78 -17.80 -11.17
C VAL A 473 4.34 -16.90 -10.06
N GLY A 474 5.35 -16.08 -10.40
CA GLY A 474 6.06 -15.18 -9.48
C GLY A 474 5.31 -13.93 -8.97
N ILE A 475 3.99 -14.00 -8.79
CA ILE A 475 3.21 -12.85 -8.33
C ILE A 475 3.35 -12.72 -6.81
N PHE A 476 4.22 -11.81 -6.34
CA PHE A 476 4.50 -11.53 -4.91
C PHE A 476 3.24 -11.45 -4.02
N LYS A 477 2.12 -10.93 -4.52
CA LYS A 477 0.85 -10.88 -3.77
C LYS A 477 0.29 -12.29 -3.45
N ALA A 478 0.39 -13.24 -4.38
CA ALA A 478 0.03 -14.63 -4.16
C ALA A 478 1.01 -15.29 -3.19
N LEU A 479 2.31 -15.12 -3.42
CA LEU A 479 3.37 -15.65 -2.55
C LEU A 479 3.19 -15.22 -1.07
N ARG A 480 2.93 -13.93 -0.83
CA ARG A 480 2.59 -13.42 0.51
C ARG A 480 1.33 -14.07 1.08
N ALA A 481 0.29 -14.27 0.27
CA ALA A 481 -0.96 -14.87 0.72
C ALA A 481 -0.82 -16.37 1.05
N GLU A 482 0.15 -17.06 0.45
CA GLU A 482 0.53 -18.42 0.83
C GLU A 482 1.32 -18.44 2.14
N TYR A 483 2.36 -17.61 2.26
CA TYR A 483 3.14 -17.49 3.50
C TYR A 483 2.26 -17.13 4.72
N LEU A 484 1.32 -16.18 4.58
CA LEU A 484 0.43 -15.82 5.70
C LEU A 484 -0.46 -16.98 6.18
N LYS A 485 -0.64 -18.05 5.39
CA LYS A 485 -1.34 -19.28 5.83
C LYS A 485 -0.45 -20.22 6.65
N THR A 486 0.88 -20.16 6.50
CA THR A 486 1.81 -21.06 7.21
C THR A 486 2.13 -20.59 8.63
N LEU A 487 1.77 -19.36 8.98
CA LEU A 487 2.01 -18.79 10.32
C LEU A 487 1.11 -19.42 11.38
N GLN A 488 1.60 -19.55 12.61
CA GLN A 488 0.87 -20.12 13.76
C GLN A 488 -0.40 -19.33 14.08
N ASP A 489 -1.39 -19.97 14.72
CA ASP A 489 -2.67 -19.35 15.10
C ASP A 489 -2.70 -18.89 16.57
N HIS A 490 -3.39 -17.78 16.84
CA HIS A 490 -3.44 -17.11 18.15
C HIS A 490 -4.89 -16.86 18.59
N PRO A 491 -5.64 -17.89 19.02
CA PRO A 491 -7.05 -17.77 19.37
C PRO A 491 -7.28 -16.83 20.55
N GLY A 492 -8.36 -16.04 20.49
CA GLY A 492 -8.76 -15.10 21.56
C GLY A 492 -8.03 -13.74 21.55
N VAL A 493 -7.02 -13.59 20.70
CA VAL A 493 -6.30 -12.32 20.48
C VAL A 493 -7.17 -11.31 19.70
N PRO A 494 -7.23 -10.03 20.10
CA PRO A 494 -7.85 -8.97 19.31
C PRO A 494 -7.18 -8.80 17.94
N ALA A 495 -7.93 -9.03 16.87
CA ALA A 495 -7.50 -8.91 15.47
C ALA A 495 -7.34 -7.44 15.00
N ILE A 496 -6.59 -6.63 15.78
CA ILE A 496 -6.39 -5.19 15.55
C ILE A 496 -5.73 -4.88 14.20
N GLY A 497 -5.03 -5.86 13.61
CA GLY A 497 -4.49 -5.78 12.27
C GLY A 497 -5.54 -5.38 11.24
N TYR A 498 -6.79 -5.85 11.34
CA TYR A 498 -7.86 -5.44 10.40
C TYR A 498 -8.29 -3.97 10.53
N ALA A 499 -8.08 -3.35 11.69
CA ALA A 499 -8.28 -1.92 11.90
C ALA A 499 -7.07 -1.10 11.39
N ILE A 500 -5.86 -1.49 11.78
CA ILE A 500 -4.60 -0.77 11.54
C ILE A 500 -4.10 -0.92 10.08
N ASN A 501 -4.39 -2.03 9.41
CA ASN A 501 -3.95 -2.26 8.03
C ASN A 501 -4.80 -1.54 6.96
N ASN A 502 -5.64 -0.58 7.36
CA ASN A 502 -6.68 0.01 6.52
C ASN A 502 -6.54 1.54 6.41
N PHE A 503 -6.89 2.12 5.25
CA PHE A 503 -6.85 3.58 5.01
C PHE A 503 -7.96 4.39 5.73
N THR A 504 -8.49 3.84 6.83
CA THR A 504 -9.39 4.57 7.73
C THR A 504 -8.53 5.41 8.66
N TYR A 505 -8.66 6.74 8.66
CA TYR A 505 -7.85 7.58 9.57
C TYR A 505 -8.07 7.17 11.02
N LEU A 506 -6.96 7.10 11.78
CA LEU A 506 -6.93 6.90 13.22
C LEU A 506 -6.16 8.06 13.85
N THR A 507 -6.62 8.54 15.00
CA THR A 507 -5.79 9.36 15.89
C THR A 507 -4.69 8.50 16.51
N ASP A 508 -3.64 9.13 17.02
CA ASP A 508 -2.59 8.41 17.74
C ASP A 508 -3.15 7.80 19.05
N ASN A 509 -4.17 8.43 19.66
CA ASN A 509 -4.92 7.86 20.79
C ASN A 509 -5.67 6.57 20.41
N GLU A 510 -6.44 6.59 19.31
CA GLU A 510 -7.12 5.39 18.78
C GLU A 510 -6.12 4.26 18.52
N LEU A 511 -4.94 4.60 17.97
CA LEU A 511 -3.88 3.63 17.69
C LEU A 511 -3.32 3.01 18.98
N PHE A 512 -2.91 3.83 19.95
CA PHE A 512 -2.33 3.32 21.20
C PHE A 512 -3.35 2.56 22.05
N ASP A 513 -4.63 2.98 22.06
CA ASP A 513 -5.69 2.21 22.72
C ASP A 513 -5.81 0.82 22.08
N LEU A 514 -5.78 0.68 20.74
CA LEU A 514 -5.76 -0.64 20.06
C LEU A 514 -4.57 -1.52 20.49
N ILE A 515 -3.36 -0.94 20.59
CA ILE A 515 -2.16 -1.67 21.03
C ILE A 515 -2.31 -2.15 22.48
N LYS A 516 -2.76 -1.28 23.40
CA LYS A 516 -3.03 -1.66 24.80
C LYS A 516 -4.06 -2.78 24.92
N HIS A 517 -5.09 -2.79 24.05
CA HIS A 517 -6.07 -3.90 23.98
C HIS A 517 -5.44 -5.20 23.47
N ARG A 518 -4.60 -5.17 22.42
CA ARG A 518 -3.94 -6.36 21.84
C ARG A 518 -3.03 -7.08 22.83
N PHE A 519 -2.26 -6.34 23.62
CA PHE A 519 -1.31 -6.90 24.59
C PHE A 519 -1.91 -7.03 26.00
N GLN A 520 -3.23 -6.80 26.14
CA GLN A 520 -3.95 -6.86 27.41
C GLN A 520 -3.32 -6.00 28.51
N VAL A 521 -2.60 -4.93 28.16
CA VAL A 521 -1.99 -4.00 29.12
C VAL A 521 -3.09 -3.38 29.98
N LEU A 522 -4.30 -3.20 29.45
CA LEU A 522 -5.47 -2.80 30.25
C LEU A 522 -5.87 -3.80 31.35
N ASN A 523 -5.54 -5.09 31.29
CA ASN A 523 -5.76 -6.00 32.43
C ASN A 523 -4.62 -5.93 33.48
N LYS A 524 -3.46 -5.33 33.14
CA LYS A 524 -2.31 -5.14 34.04
C LYS A 524 -2.25 -3.70 34.63
N GLU A 525 -2.65 -2.69 33.85
CA GLU A 525 -2.85 -1.29 34.28
C GLU A 525 -4.21 -1.06 34.96
N LEU A 526 -5.15 -2.01 34.85
CA LEU A 526 -6.19 -2.18 35.88
C LEU A 526 -5.54 -2.81 37.12
N ASP A 527 -4.63 -2.03 37.70
CA ASP A 527 -4.00 -2.27 38.98
C ASP A 527 -5.06 -2.66 40.02
N SER A 528 -4.69 -3.48 41.00
CA SER A 528 -5.61 -4.05 41.98
C SER A 528 -6.47 -3.00 42.65
N ASP A 529 -5.91 -1.80 42.83
CA ASP A 529 -6.50 -0.65 43.51
C ASP A 529 -7.06 0.43 42.56
N SER A 530 -7.03 0.21 41.24
CA SER A 530 -7.60 1.14 40.26
C SER A 530 -9.12 1.27 40.45
N LYS A 531 -9.59 2.52 40.59
CA LYS A 531 -11.01 2.85 40.86
C LYS A 531 -11.65 3.58 39.68
N CYS A 532 -12.92 3.26 39.41
CA CYS A 532 -13.73 3.97 38.43
C CYS A 532 -13.91 5.43 38.85
N LEU A 533 -13.34 6.36 38.06
CA LEU A 533 -13.39 7.80 38.32
C LEU A 533 -14.82 8.36 38.45
N LEU A 534 -15.86 7.69 37.93
CA LEU A 534 -17.25 8.11 38.12
C LEU A 534 -17.91 7.57 39.39
N CYS A 535 -17.54 6.38 39.88
CA CYS A 535 -18.31 5.70 40.94
C CYS A 535 -17.49 5.11 42.10
N GLY A 536 -16.17 5.25 42.09
CA GLY A 536 -15.26 4.80 43.16
C GLY A 536 -15.05 3.30 43.28
N ASN A 537 -15.84 2.46 42.60
CA ASN A 537 -15.70 1.01 42.61
C ASN A 537 -14.43 0.53 41.87
N ARG A 538 -13.87 -0.61 42.29
CA ARG A 538 -12.73 -1.26 41.63
C ARG A 538 -13.02 -1.46 40.14
N MET A 539 -12.14 -0.95 39.31
CA MET A 539 -12.28 -1.01 37.86
C MET A 539 -11.86 -2.42 37.39
N THR A 540 -12.79 -3.10 36.73
CA THR A 540 -12.63 -4.46 36.17
C THR A 540 -13.42 -4.53 34.86
N ALA A 541 -13.10 -5.45 33.96
CA ALA A 541 -13.88 -5.63 32.72
C ALA A 541 -15.38 -5.86 32.99
N GLN A 542 -15.72 -6.59 34.05
CA GLN A 542 -17.10 -6.80 34.50
C GLN A 542 -17.74 -5.51 35.04
N HIS A 543 -16.97 -4.68 35.76
CA HIS A 543 -17.43 -3.37 36.22
C HIS A 543 -17.68 -2.42 35.05
N GLU A 544 -16.79 -2.33 34.06
CA GLU A 544 -16.99 -1.47 32.89
C GLU A 544 -18.24 -1.88 32.09
N ILE A 545 -18.48 -3.18 31.93
CA ILE A 545 -19.68 -3.71 31.28
C ILE A 545 -20.98 -3.44 32.09
N LYS A 546 -20.91 -3.26 33.41
CA LYS A 546 -22.12 -3.11 34.27
C LYS A 546 -22.32 -1.73 34.92
N CYS A 547 -21.31 -0.87 34.94
CA CYS A 547 -21.37 0.41 35.65
C CYS A 547 -22.35 1.37 34.98
N ASN A 548 -23.43 1.75 35.67
CA ASN A 548 -24.44 2.66 35.12
C ASN A 548 -23.86 4.05 34.78
N ARG A 549 -22.86 4.54 35.51
CA ARG A 549 -22.20 5.82 35.19
C ARG A 549 -21.36 5.74 33.90
N ASN A 550 -20.81 4.56 33.57
CA ASN A 550 -20.11 4.28 32.30
C ASN A 550 -21.06 3.80 31.16
N ALA A 551 -22.39 3.88 31.32
CA ALA A 551 -23.33 3.36 30.32
C ALA A 551 -23.13 3.96 28.92
N GLY A 552 -22.75 5.25 28.83
CA GLY A 552 -22.47 5.92 27.56
C GLY A 552 -21.38 5.23 26.73
N ILE A 553 -20.30 4.74 27.37
CA ILE A 553 -19.20 4.04 26.67
C ILE A 553 -19.73 2.78 25.98
N ARG A 554 -20.58 2.01 26.67
CA ARG A 554 -21.19 0.79 26.14
C ARG A 554 -22.12 1.09 24.98
N THR A 555 -22.97 2.12 25.11
CA THR A 555 -23.85 2.58 24.04
C THR A 555 -23.06 3.00 22.81
N VAL A 556 -21.94 3.72 22.96
CA VAL A 556 -21.07 4.09 21.84
C VAL A 556 -20.45 2.87 21.15
N ARG A 557 -19.92 1.90 21.91
CA ARG A 557 -19.38 0.64 21.33
C ARG A 557 -20.46 -0.14 20.58
N HIS A 558 -21.62 -0.29 21.21
CA HIS A 558 -22.80 -0.97 20.68
C HIS A 558 -23.27 -0.35 19.37
N ASP A 559 -23.65 0.93 19.41
CA ASP A 559 -24.24 1.65 18.29
C ASP A 559 -23.28 1.75 17.11
N TYR A 560 -21.96 1.84 17.35
CA TYR A 560 -20.98 1.83 16.29
C TYR A 560 -20.97 0.50 15.52
N VAL A 561 -20.93 -0.64 16.23
CA VAL A 561 -20.93 -1.96 15.57
C VAL A 561 -22.28 -2.20 14.90
N MET A 562 -23.39 -1.94 15.59
CA MET A 562 -24.76 -2.07 15.08
C MET A 562 -24.95 -1.29 13.77
N LYS A 563 -24.57 0.00 13.72
CA LYS A 563 -24.67 0.83 12.51
C LYS A 563 -23.79 0.31 11.37
N LYS A 564 -22.66 -0.33 11.66
CA LYS A 564 -21.78 -0.93 10.63
C LYS A 564 -22.33 -2.25 10.12
N VAL A 565 -22.86 -3.10 10.98
CA VAL A 565 -23.56 -4.34 10.61
C VAL A 565 -24.78 -4.02 9.75
N LEU A 566 -25.65 -3.11 10.20
CA LEU A 566 -26.85 -2.68 9.47
C LEU A 566 -26.52 -2.20 8.04
N ALA A 567 -25.52 -1.34 7.90
CA ALA A 567 -25.09 -0.80 6.61
C ALA A 567 -24.31 -1.80 5.73
N LYS A 568 -24.07 -3.03 6.21
CA LYS A 568 -23.33 -4.07 5.50
C LYS A 568 -24.21 -5.22 4.99
N ILE A 569 -25.36 -5.46 5.62
CA ILE A 569 -26.38 -6.42 5.16
C ILE A 569 -26.87 -6.00 3.76
N ASP A 570 -27.09 -6.96 2.87
CA ASP A 570 -27.62 -6.69 1.53
C ASP A 570 -28.99 -5.97 1.60
N HIS A 571 -29.11 -4.85 0.89
CA HIS A 571 -30.34 -4.07 0.78
C HIS A 571 -31.56 -4.86 0.29
N HIS A 572 -31.36 -5.91 -0.53
CA HIS A 572 -32.44 -6.81 -0.96
C HIS A 572 -33.06 -7.62 0.18
N ARG A 573 -32.39 -7.70 1.33
CA ARG A 573 -32.91 -8.30 2.57
C ARG A 573 -33.73 -7.30 3.41
N HIS A 574 -33.97 -6.08 2.92
CA HIS A 574 -34.69 -5.02 3.62
C HIS A 574 -34.25 -4.80 5.09
N PRO A 575 -32.94 -4.66 5.38
CA PRO A 575 -32.45 -4.51 6.75
C PRO A 575 -32.96 -3.20 7.38
N ARG A 576 -33.52 -3.28 8.59
CA ARG A 576 -34.05 -2.13 9.33
C ARG A 576 -33.60 -2.12 10.80
N PRO A 577 -33.29 -0.95 11.39
CA PRO A 577 -33.09 -0.84 12.83
C PRO A 577 -34.43 -0.90 13.58
N VAL A 578 -34.41 -1.46 14.79
CA VAL A 578 -35.61 -1.55 15.65
C VAL A 578 -35.45 -0.61 16.84
N ASP A 579 -35.92 0.64 16.68
CA ASP A 579 -35.81 1.69 17.70
C ASP A 579 -37.03 2.63 17.78
N LYS A 580 -37.01 3.55 18.77
CA LYS A 580 -38.07 4.56 18.97
C LYS A 580 -38.14 5.61 17.86
N ALA A 581 -37.02 5.95 17.23
CA ALA A 581 -36.93 7.04 16.25
C ALA A 581 -37.57 6.65 14.91
N HIS A 582 -37.52 5.37 14.54
CA HIS A 582 -38.11 4.85 13.31
C HIS A 582 -39.58 4.39 13.47
N GLY A 583 -40.23 4.63 14.61
CA GLY A 583 -41.63 4.29 14.84
C GLY A 583 -41.96 2.79 14.87
N ASN A 584 -40.95 1.92 14.78
CA ASN A 584 -41.09 0.48 14.52
C ASN A 584 -41.02 -0.40 15.78
N LEU A 585 -41.12 0.18 16.98
CA LEU A 585 -41.15 -0.59 18.21
C LEU A 585 -42.53 -1.18 18.49
N PRO A 586 -42.62 -2.43 18.98
CA PRO A 586 -43.87 -3.01 19.44
C PRO A 586 -44.55 -2.12 20.49
N SER A 587 -45.85 -1.86 20.30
CA SER A 587 -46.68 -0.97 21.12
C SER A 587 -47.17 -1.59 22.44
N SER A 588 -46.60 -2.72 22.86
CA SER A 588 -46.97 -3.47 24.07
C SER A 588 -45.77 -3.70 24.99
N ASP A 589 -45.99 -3.81 26.30
CA ASP A 589 -44.98 -3.93 27.39
C ASP A 589 -44.02 -5.15 27.34
N LYS A 590 -43.95 -5.90 26.23
CA LYS A 590 -42.98 -6.98 26.06
C LYS A 590 -41.57 -6.41 25.79
N LEU A 591 -40.57 -6.87 26.55
CA LEU A 591 -39.18 -6.38 26.53
C LEU A 591 -38.38 -6.72 25.24
N GLU A 592 -39.05 -7.10 24.16
CA GLU A 592 -38.44 -7.64 22.95
C GLU A 592 -38.07 -6.54 21.95
N LYS A 593 -36.81 -6.11 22.02
CA LYS A 593 -36.20 -5.09 21.17
C LYS A 593 -34.87 -5.63 20.67
N PRO A 594 -34.84 -6.43 19.58
CA PRO A 594 -33.61 -6.72 18.86
C PRO A 594 -33.06 -5.41 18.27
N ASP A 595 -31.83 -5.42 17.73
CA ASP A 595 -31.24 -4.19 17.18
C ASP A 595 -31.56 -4.03 15.68
N ILE A 596 -31.58 -5.15 14.95
CA ILE A 596 -31.77 -5.20 13.51
C ILE A 596 -32.74 -6.32 13.14
N GLU A 597 -33.66 -6.02 12.23
CA GLU A 597 -34.47 -7.01 11.51
C GLU A 597 -34.08 -7.05 10.02
N PHE A 598 -34.16 -8.23 9.41
CA PHE A 598 -33.96 -8.42 7.96
C PHE A 598 -34.71 -9.65 7.45
N GLN A 599 -34.89 -9.74 6.12
CA GLN A 599 -35.52 -10.86 5.43
C GLN A 599 -34.48 -11.85 4.91
N TYR A 600 -34.75 -13.15 5.07
CA TYR A 600 -33.99 -14.23 4.44
C TYR A 600 -34.91 -15.42 4.17
N GLN A 601 -34.90 -15.93 2.94
CA GLN A 601 -35.75 -17.05 2.49
C GLN A 601 -37.23 -16.88 2.88
N ASN A 602 -37.79 -15.69 2.63
CA ASN A 602 -39.17 -15.30 2.96
C ASN A 602 -39.55 -15.36 4.45
N ALA A 603 -38.56 -15.30 5.36
CA ALA A 603 -38.78 -15.17 6.80
C ALA A 603 -38.01 -13.98 7.40
N THR A 604 -38.60 -13.36 8.41
CA THR A 604 -37.94 -12.33 9.23
C THR A 604 -36.93 -12.97 10.18
N TYR A 605 -35.71 -12.48 10.15
CA TYR A 605 -34.62 -12.78 11.08
C TYR A 605 -34.30 -11.55 11.94
N VAL A 606 -33.84 -11.79 13.16
CA VAL A 606 -33.43 -10.73 14.11
C VAL A 606 -31.96 -10.89 14.50
N LEU A 607 -31.26 -9.76 14.60
CA LEU A 607 -29.89 -9.67 15.09
C LEU A 607 -29.83 -8.71 16.27
N ASP A 608 -29.12 -9.10 17.32
CA ASP A 608 -28.90 -8.29 18.53
C ASP A 608 -27.42 -8.32 18.92
N VAL A 609 -26.84 -7.14 19.15
CA VAL A 609 -25.42 -6.93 19.45
C VAL A 609 -25.21 -6.84 20.95
N THR A 610 -24.31 -7.65 21.53
CA THR A 610 -24.08 -7.65 22.98
C THR A 610 -22.61 -7.85 23.33
N PHE A 611 -22.06 -6.96 24.15
CA PHE A 611 -20.73 -7.10 24.74
C PHE A 611 -20.78 -7.89 26.05
N ALA A 612 -19.90 -8.88 26.22
CA ALA A 612 -19.80 -9.73 27.40
C ALA A 612 -18.34 -9.98 27.84
N VAL A 613 -18.13 -10.22 29.13
CA VAL A 613 -16.89 -10.80 29.67
C VAL A 613 -16.86 -12.32 29.44
N GLU A 614 -15.68 -12.94 29.35
CA GLU A 614 -15.52 -14.36 29.00
C GLU A 614 -16.46 -15.28 29.79
N ALA A 615 -16.46 -15.15 31.13
CA ALA A 615 -17.27 -15.94 32.05
C ALA A 615 -18.80 -15.87 31.79
N ASN A 616 -19.28 -14.91 30.99
CA ASN A 616 -20.70 -14.71 30.70
C ASN A 616 -21.07 -14.84 29.21
N ILE A 617 -20.12 -15.11 28.30
CA ILE A 617 -20.38 -15.17 26.84
C ILE A 617 -21.45 -16.19 26.48
N CYS A 618 -21.31 -17.43 26.97
CA CYS A 618 -22.28 -18.50 26.71
C CYS A 618 -23.68 -18.17 27.21
N ASN A 619 -23.77 -17.46 28.35
CA ASN A 619 -25.04 -17.04 28.95
C ASN A 619 -25.66 -15.86 28.20
N ALA A 620 -24.85 -14.90 27.73
CA ALA A 620 -25.30 -13.82 26.87
C ALA A 620 -25.87 -14.37 25.55
N PHE A 621 -25.17 -15.32 24.92
CA PHE A 621 -25.63 -15.95 23.66
C PHE A 621 -26.95 -16.70 23.84
N LYS A 622 -27.03 -17.62 24.82
CA LYS A 622 -28.26 -18.36 25.13
C LYS A 622 -29.41 -17.43 25.55
N GLY A 623 -29.13 -16.43 26.37
CA GLY A 623 -30.13 -15.48 26.88
C GLY A 623 -30.79 -14.67 25.77
N LYS A 624 -30.08 -14.37 24.67
CA LYS A 624 -30.65 -13.67 23.51
C LYS A 624 -31.55 -14.58 22.67
N ILE A 625 -31.18 -15.84 22.48
CA ILE A 625 -32.08 -16.84 21.86
C ILE A 625 -33.35 -16.98 22.70
N LEU A 626 -33.22 -17.21 24.02
CA LEU A 626 -34.38 -17.32 24.92
C LEU A 626 -35.26 -16.06 24.93
N LYS A 627 -34.66 -14.86 24.79
CA LYS A 627 -35.39 -13.58 24.81
C LYS A 627 -36.27 -13.36 23.58
N TYR A 628 -35.84 -13.82 22.40
CA TYR A 628 -36.52 -13.54 21.12
C TYR A 628 -37.11 -14.78 20.44
N GLY A 629 -36.68 -15.98 20.83
CA GLY A 629 -37.05 -17.25 20.22
C GLY A 629 -38.53 -17.56 20.30
N GLY A 630 -39.21 -17.15 21.38
CA GLY A 630 -40.65 -17.29 21.53
C GLY A 630 -41.48 -16.49 20.52
N THR A 631 -40.93 -15.42 19.95
CA THR A 631 -41.63 -14.53 18.98
C THR A 631 -41.17 -14.77 17.55
N TYR A 632 -39.87 -14.98 17.33
CA TYR A 632 -39.29 -15.11 15.97
C TYR A 632 -38.94 -16.56 15.59
N GLY A 633 -38.82 -17.46 16.58
CA GLY A 633 -38.26 -18.80 16.44
C GLY A 633 -36.76 -18.84 16.70
N ASP A 634 -36.28 -19.76 17.54
CA ASP A 634 -34.87 -19.89 17.96
C ASP A 634 -33.88 -19.91 16.78
N ASN A 635 -34.27 -20.52 15.66
CA ASN A 635 -33.46 -20.64 14.44
C ASN A 635 -33.37 -19.35 13.60
N ARG A 636 -34.15 -18.31 13.96
CA ARG A 636 -34.18 -16.98 13.31
C ARG A 636 -33.54 -15.87 14.14
N VAL A 637 -33.07 -16.19 15.35
CA VAL A 637 -32.34 -15.27 16.22
C VAL A 637 -30.84 -15.40 15.97
N ILE A 638 -30.17 -14.27 15.73
CA ILE A 638 -28.71 -14.17 15.58
C ILE A 638 -28.13 -13.32 16.72
N PRO A 639 -27.71 -13.93 17.85
CA PRO A 639 -26.98 -13.21 18.89
C PRO A 639 -25.57 -12.87 18.39
N LEU A 640 -25.30 -11.59 18.16
CA LEU A 640 -23.97 -11.07 17.89
C LEU A 640 -23.27 -10.75 19.21
N VAL A 641 -22.80 -11.81 19.88
CA VAL A 641 -22.03 -11.69 21.12
C VAL A 641 -20.56 -11.37 20.81
N LEU A 642 -20.10 -10.26 21.39
CA LEU A 642 -18.75 -9.73 21.31
C LEU A 642 -18.08 -9.82 22.68
N ARG A 643 -16.79 -10.17 22.70
CA ARG A 643 -15.98 -10.14 23.90
C ARG A 643 -15.66 -8.70 24.29
N TYR A 644 -15.39 -8.47 25.57
CA TYR A 644 -14.90 -7.19 26.07
C TYR A 644 -13.65 -6.68 25.33
N ASN A 645 -12.74 -7.58 24.94
CA ASN A 645 -11.53 -7.25 24.16
C ASN A 645 -11.78 -7.02 22.65
N GLY A 646 -13.04 -6.99 22.20
CA GLY A 646 -13.42 -6.74 20.81
C GLY A 646 -13.39 -7.95 19.88
N THR A 647 -12.97 -9.14 20.34
CA THR A 647 -13.07 -10.36 19.53
C THR A 647 -14.53 -10.87 19.47
N VAL A 648 -14.87 -11.63 18.43
CA VAL A 648 -16.22 -12.16 18.24
C VAL A 648 -16.35 -13.55 18.88
N TYR A 649 -17.52 -13.87 19.44
CA TYR A 649 -17.80 -15.24 19.86
C TYR A 649 -18.06 -16.15 18.66
N GLU A 650 -17.43 -17.32 18.63
CA GLU A 650 -17.41 -18.25 17.49
C GLU A 650 -18.83 -18.66 17.04
N LYS A 651 -19.75 -18.92 17.98
CA LYS A 651 -21.15 -19.27 17.62
C LYS A 651 -21.90 -18.11 16.98
N SER A 652 -21.57 -16.87 17.32
CA SER A 652 -22.07 -15.67 16.63
C SER A 652 -21.58 -15.66 15.18
N MET A 653 -20.28 -15.92 14.96
CA MET A 653 -19.70 -16.00 13.62
C MET A 653 -20.31 -17.12 12.77
N ASN A 654 -20.55 -18.30 13.34
CA ASN A 654 -21.13 -19.43 12.59
C ASN A 654 -22.57 -19.11 12.10
N LEU A 655 -23.36 -18.38 12.89
CA LEU A 655 -24.68 -17.90 12.45
C LEU A 655 -24.57 -16.79 11.40
N LEU A 656 -23.63 -15.85 11.55
CA LEU A 656 -23.38 -14.80 10.55
C LEU A 656 -22.94 -15.39 9.21
N THR A 657 -21.94 -16.27 9.18
CA THR A 657 -21.48 -16.94 7.95
C THR A 657 -22.60 -17.70 7.25
N LYS A 658 -23.53 -18.31 8.00
CA LYS A 658 -24.67 -19.04 7.45
C LYS A 658 -25.73 -18.13 6.81
N TYR A 659 -26.14 -17.06 7.49
CA TYR A 659 -27.32 -16.27 7.11
C TYR A 659 -26.97 -14.92 6.46
N LEU A 660 -25.83 -14.35 6.80
CA LEU A 660 -25.31 -13.04 6.36
C LEU A 660 -23.82 -13.17 5.91
N PRO A 661 -23.49 -14.02 4.91
CA PRO A 661 -22.11 -14.24 4.46
C PRO A 661 -21.40 -12.96 3.98
N GLU A 662 -22.13 -11.89 3.68
CA GLU A 662 -21.56 -10.57 3.44
C GLU A 662 -20.82 -9.97 4.65
N ILE A 663 -21.16 -10.39 5.88
CA ILE A 663 -20.50 -9.98 7.14
C ILE A 663 -19.36 -10.96 7.43
N THR A 664 -18.19 -10.68 6.86
CA THR A 664 -16.98 -11.47 7.11
C THR A 664 -16.39 -11.19 8.50
N ASP A 665 -15.65 -12.16 9.06
CA ASP A 665 -14.86 -11.95 10.29
C ASP A 665 -13.96 -10.71 10.16
N SER A 666 -13.22 -10.58 9.05
CA SER A 666 -12.35 -9.43 8.79
C SER A 666 -13.06 -8.07 8.80
N PHE A 667 -14.34 -8.02 8.38
CA PHE A 667 -15.17 -6.83 8.47
C PHE A 667 -15.58 -6.55 9.91
N LEU A 668 -16.06 -7.57 10.62
CA LEU A 668 -16.57 -7.43 11.97
C LEU A 668 -15.45 -7.15 12.97
N SER A 669 -14.39 -7.95 12.97
CA SER A 669 -13.19 -7.76 13.80
C SER A 669 -12.56 -6.37 13.61
N LYS A 670 -12.51 -5.83 12.37
CA LYS A 670 -12.16 -4.42 12.13
C LYS A 670 -13.06 -3.47 12.93
N HIS A 671 -14.38 -3.56 12.76
CA HIS A 671 -15.30 -2.58 13.31
C HIS A 671 -15.50 -2.73 14.82
N CYS A 672 -15.36 -3.93 15.39
CA CYS A 672 -15.34 -4.15 16.83
C CYS A 672 -14.10 -3.52 17.48
N CYS A 673 -12.90 -3.71 16.91
CA CYS A 673 -11.68 -3.06 17.39
C CYS A 673 -11.81 -1.52 17.34
N LEU A 674 -12.31 -0.96 16.24
CA LEU A 674 -12.55 0.48 16.10
C LEU A 674 -13.60 1.01 17.08
N ALA A 675 -14.67 0.25 17.35
CA ALA A 675 -15.68 0.62 18.32
C ALA A 675 -15.08 0.75 19.74
N VAL A 676 -14.26 -0.22 20.11
CA VAL A 676 -13.58 -0.27 21.42
C VAL A 676 -12.64 0.94 21.60
N ALA A 677 -11.80 1.25 20.60
CA ALA A 677 -10.90 2.40 20.65
C ALA A 677 -11.65 3.75 20.69
N ARG A 678 -12.65 3.93 19.82
CA ARG A 678 -13.41 5.20 19.74
C ARG A 678 -14.22 5.49 20.98
N ALA A 679 -14.83 4.46 21.57
CA ALA A 679 -15.56 4.64 22.81
C ALA A 679 -14.65 5.02 23.98
N ASN A 680 -13.37 4.59 23.97
CA ASN A 680 -12.39 5.01 24.96
C ASN A 680 -11.99 6.49 24.78
N GLU A 681 -11.80 6.96 23.55
CA GLU A 681 -11.54 8.38 23.27
C GLU A 681 -12.75 9.26 23.64
N GLU A 682 -13.97 8.86 23.27
CA GLU A 682 -15.19 9.58 23.65
C GLU A 682 -15.43 9.57 25.17
N ALA A 683 -15.11 8.47 25.84
CA ALA A 683 -15.11 8.41 27.31
C ALA A 683 -14.16 9.46 27.88
N LYS A 684 -12.87 9.45 27.48
CA LYS A 684 -11.84 10.40 27.94
C LYS A 684 -12.31 11.86 27.77
N LEU A 685 -12.90 12.21 26.61
CA LEU A 685 -13.46 13.55 26.37
C LEU A 685 -14.61 13.91 27.33
N ARG A 686 -15.56 12.98 27.57
CA ARG A 686 -16.64 13.17 28.55
C ARG A 686 -16.09 13.33 29.98
N TYR A 687 -15.07 12.55 30.35
CA TYR A 687 -14.38 12.67 31.64
C TYR A 687 -13.71 14.05 31.81
N THR A 688 -12.94 14.49 30.82
CA THR A 688 -12.31 15.82 30.86
C THR A 688 -13.35 16.92 30.98
N SER A 689 -14.45 16.87 30.21
CA SER A 689 -15.53 17.86 30.32
C SER A 689 -16.18 17.87 31.70
N LEU A 690 -16.43 16.71 32.32
CA LEU A 690 -16.99 16.64 33.68
C LEU A 690 -16.03 17.23 34.73
N ILE A 691 -14.72 16.97 34.61
CA ILE A 691 -13.70 17.54 35.51
C ILE A 691 -13.57 19.06 35.30
N THR A 692 -13.52 19.53 34.05
CA THR A 692 -13.48 20.98 33.75
C THR A 692 -14.72 21.70 34.27
N ASN A 693 -15.91 21.09 34.15
CA ASN A 693 -17.14 21.66 34.69
C ASN A 693 -17.12 21.67 36.23
N ALA A 694 -16.70 20.58 36.88
CA ALA A 694 -16.57 20.52 38.34
C ALA A 694 -15.58 21.56 38.89
N LEU A 695 -14.42 21.73 38.25
CA LEU A 695 -13.45 22.78 38.59
C LEU A 695 -13.99 24.20 38.32
N HIS A 696 -14.80 24.37 37.28
CA HIS A 696 -15.48 25.64 37.00
C HIS A 696 -16.52 25.96 38.08
N ASP A 697 -17.32 24.98 38.48
CA ASP A 697 -18.32 25.09 39.54
C ASP A 697 -17.67 25.31 40.91
N GLU A 698 -16.54 24.67 41.23
CA GLU A 698 -15.73 24.99 42.42
C GLU A 698 -15.15 26.40 42.36
N THR A 699 -14.64 26.84 41.19
CA THR A 699 -14.12 28.22 41.02
C THR A 699 -15.23 29.26 41.19
N ILE A 700 -16.45 28.96 40.74
CA ILE A 700 -17.65 29.76 40.98
C ILE A 700 -18.03 29.72 42.46
N ALA A 701 -18.06 28.55 43.09
CA ALA A 701 -18.38 28.37 44.51
C ALA A 701 -17.40 29.13 45.43
N ILE A 702 -16.10 29.11 45.13
CA ILE A 702 -15.07 29.88 45.84
C ILE A 702 -15.30 31.39 45.67
N LYS A 703 -15.59 31.86 44.45
CA LYS A 703 -15.93 33.28 44.18
C LYS A 703 -17.22 33.74 44.86
N HIS A 704 -18.20 32.85 45.03
CA HIS A 704 -19.44 33.13 45.76
C HIS A 704 -19.29 32.98 47.28
N GLY A 705 -18.41 32.10 47.76
CA GLY A 705 -18.03 31.94 49.17
C GLY A 705 -17.28 33.16 49.70
N GLN A 706 -16.27 33.64 48.97
CA GLN A 706 -15.56 34.89 49.29
C GLN A 706 -16.46 36.14 49.29
N LYS A 707 -17.62 36.09 48.63
CA LYS A 707 -18.66 37.14 48.74
C LYS A 707 -19.60 36.99 49.93
N ARG A 708 -19.67 35.82 50.58
CA ARG A 708 -20.51 35.56 51.77
C ARG A 708 -19.75 35.67 53.08
N ASP A 709 -18.45 35.37 53.11
CA ASP A 709 -17.62 35.44 54.33
C ASP A 709 -17.31 36.87 54.84
N ARG A 710 -17.97 37.91 54.30
CA ARG A 710 -18.01 39.23 54.95
C ARG A 710 -19.15 39.40 55.96
N HIS A 711 -20.15 38.51 55.99
CA HIS A 711 -21.23 38.53 56.98
C HIS A 711 -21.81 37.13 57.29
N ALA A 712 -21.23 36.41 58.27
CA ALA A 712 -21.96 35.67 59.32
C ALA A 712 -21.02 34.82 60.19
N THR A 713 -21.24 34.84 61.50
CA THR A 713 -20.58 33.96 62.47
C THR A 713 -21.41 32.72 62.80
N GLY A 714 -20.78 31.55 62.87
CA GLY A 714 -21.19 30.46 63.79
C GLY A 714 -21.81 29.17 63.22
N ARG A 715 -21.04 28.06 63.34
CA ARG A 715 -21.46 26.63 63.33
C ARG A 715 -22.04 26.12 61.99
N ARG A 716 -21.84 24.87 61.52
CA ARG A 716 -21.31 23.61 62.10
C ARG A 716 -20.68 22.79 60.96
N ALA A 717 -19.64 22.00 61.22
CA ALA A 717 -18.87 21.30 60.18
C ALA A 717 -19.60 20.12 59.50
N LEU A 718 -19.30 19.91 58.21
CA LEU A 718 -19.50 18.65 57.47
C LEU A 718 -18.15 18.22 56.88
N ARG A 719 -17.86 16.91 56.91
CA ARG A 719 -16.53 16.34 56.63
C ARG A 719 -16.21 16.29 55.14
N ALA A 720 -14.96 16.59 54.79
CA ALA A 720 -14.38 16.31 53.47
C ALA A 720 -14.03 14.81 53.31
N PRO A 721 -14.04 14.26 52.07
CA PRO A 721 -13.43 12.97 51.77
C PRO A 721 -11.88 13.08 51.72
N PRO A 722 -11.12 12.03 52.07
CA PRO A 722 -9.67 12.12 52.21
C PRO A 722 -8.92 11.88 50.90
N GLY A 723 -7.75 12.53 50.77
CA GLY A 723 -6.67 12.09 49.88
C GLY A 723 -6.38 12.98 48.67
N LEU A 724 -5.84 14.18 48.89
CA LEU A 724 -5.03 14.95 47.92
C LEU A 724 -4.23 16.04 48.65
N GLU A 725 -3.19 15.65 49.38
CA GLU A 725 -2.14 16.57 49.86
C GLU A 725 -0.77 16.04 49.43
N GLY A 726 0.12 16.94 48.99
CA GLY A 726 1.55 16.65 48.84
C GLY A 726 2.16 16.75 47.44
N ALA A 727 2.25 17.96 46.87
CA ALA A 727 3.42 18.44 46.12
C ALA A 727 3.19 19.90 45.64
N GLY A 728 3.92 20.88 46.19
CA GLY A 728 3.75 22.27 45.75
C GLY A 728 4.48 23.36 46.56
N ALA A 729 5.81 23.43 46.38
CA ALA A 729 6.67 24.60 46.61
C ALA A 729 6.80 25.23 48.02
N ARG A 730 8.04 25.30 48.50
CA ARG A 730 8.62 26.50 49.14
C ARG A 730 10.05 26.70 48.65
N GLN A 731 10.43 27.96 48.48
CA GLN A 731 11.76 28.41 48.10
C GLN A 731 12.26 29.38 49.17
N GLU A 732 13.55 29.25 49.53
CA GLU A 732 14.45 30.27 50.14
C GLU A 732 14.14 30.89 51.53
N GLY A 733 15.22 31.16 52.31
CA GLY A 733 15.13 31.93 53.58
C GLY A 733 16.13 31.60 54.71
N GLU A 734 17.44 31.61 54.43
CA GLU A 734 18.59 31.92 55.32
C GLU A 734 18.63 31.60 56.85
N ALA A 735 19.68 30.83 57.20
CA ALA A 735 20.76 31.15 58.16
C ALA A 735 20.73 30.83 59.68
N GLN A 736 21.95 30.49 60.16
CA GLN A 736 22.52 30.40 61.52
C GLN A 736 22.22 29.18 62.42
N GLY A 737 23.29 28.60 63.01
CA GLY A 737 23.22 27.87 64.29
C GLY A 737 24.01 26.55 64.42
N ASN A 738 25.27 26.64 64.88
CA ASN A 738 26.13 25.55 65.39
C ASN A 738 25.44 24.39 66.16
N ALA A 739 25.92 23.14 65.98
CA ALA A 739 26.82 22.44 66.93
C ALA A 739 26.73 20.88 66.90
N GLY A 740 27.87 20.20 66.65
CA GLY A 740 28.17 18.80 67.06
C GLY A 740 27.27 17.65 66.52
N SER A 741 27.67 16.38 66.57
CA SER A 741 28.98 15.74 66.80
C SER A 741 28.90 14.23 66.50
N GLY A 742 29.99 13.62 66.00
CA GLY A 742 30.33 12.22 66.32
C GLY A 742 30.04 11.09 65.31
N GLY A 743 31.13 10.55 64.73
CA GLY A 743 31.33 9.12 64.42
C GLY A 743 30.66 8.54 63.16
N LEU A 744 31.19 7.52 62.47
CA LEU A 744 32.51 6.86 62.29
C LEU A 744 32.20 5.50 61.59
N GLY A 745 33.02 5.09 60.62
CA GLY A 745 32.99 3.74 59.97
C GLY A 745 32.44 3.76 58.53
N THR A 746 33.16 3.43 57.42
CA THR A 746 34.04 2.28 57.07
C THR A 746 33.33 0.92 57.22
N THR A 747 33.35 -0.10 56.34
CA THR A 747 33.98 -0.43 55.03
C THR A 747 33.41 -1.82 54.59
N ALA A 748 33.47 -2.36 53.37
CA ALA A 748 33.93 -1.95 52.02
C ALA A 748 33.28 -2.87 50.94
N ASP A 749 33.54 -2.57 49.66
CA ASP A 749 33.59 -3.42 48.44
C ASP A 749 32.97 -4.84 48.42
N ASN A 750 32.04 -5.04 47.48
CA ASN A 750 32.14 -6.00 46.36
C ASN A 750 31.09 -5.70 45.27
#